data_AF-A0A7Y7U7F6-F1
#
_entry.id   AF-A0A7Y7U7F6-F1
#
_cell.length_a   1.000
_cell.length_b   1.000
_cell.length_c   1.000
_cell.angle_alpha   90.00
_cell.angle_beta   90.00
_cell.angle_gamma   90.00
#
_symmetry.space_group_name_H-M   'P 1'
#
loop_
_entity.id
_entity.type
_entity.pdbx_description
1 polymer ?
#
loop_
_entity_poly.entity_id
_entity_poly.type
_entity_poly.pdbx_seq_one_letter_code
_entity_poly.pdbx_strand_id
1 'polypeptide(L)'
;MQPLSTLLQRAWRPLLAGSALLLAGAPVAQAQRVLWANATRVPAQARAATQALTHFRTVDFQLDAIRDVLQTAPLERTGNRGPATVISLPLPNGTSQRFRVEQVPVLAPALAARYPSIRTYLAQGLDDPSATARLDVTPAGFHAQILAAGYTVYIDPAAKGSSTHLVFERRNMLMPAFTCAVASPDGTEPEVTLTTAQRAAVANGATLRTYRLALAATAEYSAFHGGTVESVMAAMATSMNRVNGIYEREVAVRMVIVPKNEALIFFDADTDPYTNNSGTAMLNQNQTTVDELIGNANYDIGHVFSTNGGGVAQKPSVCINSGKARGVTGTTSPIGDAFDVDYVAHEIGHQFGGDHTFNGTIGSCSGGNRAASSAYEPGSGTTIMAYAGICGADNTQPNSDAFFHSRSFDQIVAHISRAQDCSATTATGNAAPVVNAGRNYAIPLRTPFTLTGSATDPNNDALTYSWEQYNLGPAGAPNAPSGDAPLFRVFAPTASPSRTFPRLADILNNTQTRGELLPSYGRRLIFRLVARDNRAGGGGVDYDSMNVVVVPTAGPFVVTAPNSANTSWLVGAPQQVSWNVANTTQAPISATNVDVLLSTDGGLTFPTTLLANTPNDGFETLTLPASVAATTQARIKVQATGGIFFDVSDNNFKIEVPAGPTFFLQGPAGAAGTLSFCAGNSGTVALTVGQLQGFTGQVTLAATNLPAGVTVTFPAATVAAGTSTTATITSAGTTVSGTYTLQLTGVSGGTTRTLDVLLTILPGITQAPTVTAPATGSTRTSLRPAISWTPAPNATGYEVQLALDAAFTTGVITQAISPTNTFVPNQLQASTQYFVRVRALSGCGAGSYSAVISFTTGTQTCQTLAATNVPLTISATGTSTITSIIAVSNTNRASNIRVRNLAITHPDVSELEISLTNPAGRRVVLFSRICPGTGNLSLSFDDAATAALACPLVAGSTVRPFNSLGELLNSPANGNWTLTITDNTPGNGGTLTGWSLEVCTSDELPLAPTSLTALSPVATATGADIDLLWLDNATNETGYEIERALGTAGTYTRIGTVAAGTTFFTDKVTTNGQFCYRVRAINTAGASDYSNQACQTVSVITRAVAAALQGIEVSPNPSTGLFRVRIGNDQRGPVTLRVTDAVGRLVQTQTLTKGAAELQTSLDLSPLGTGIYQLHLDLPNGTSVVRLLKQ
;
A
#
# COMPACT_ATOMS: atom_id res chain seq x y z
N MET A 1 32.49 -24.71 25.91
CA MET A 1 33.27 -25.86 25.39
C MET A 1 34.14 -25.35 24.24
N GLN A 2 35.42 -25.73 24.22
CA GLN A 2 36.43 -25.31 23.23
C GLN A 2 36.03 -25.59 21.77
N PRO A 3 36.53 -24.83 20.78
CA PRO A 3 36.63 -25.30 19.40
C PRO A 3 38.07 -25.69 19.04
N LEU A 4 38.21 -26.89 18.48
CA LEU A 4 39.37 -27.38 17.75
C LEU A 4 39.08 -27.24 16.25
N SER A 5 39.92 -26.49 15.54
CA SER A 5 40.78 -27.01 14.46
C SER A 5 41.22 -25.90 13.50
N THR A 6 42.53 -25.65 13.57
CA THR A 6 43.40 -24.95 12.63
C THR A 6 43.57 -25.72 11.32
N LEU A 7 43.72 -25.02 10.19
CA LEU A 7 44.90 -25.10 9.28
C LEU A 7 44.59 -24.50 7.90
N LEU A 8 45.29 -23.41 7.55
CA LEU A 8 46.06 -23.19 6.31
C LEU A 8 46.23 -21.68 6.05
N GLN A 9 47.28 -21.12 6.64
CA GLN A 9 47.92 -19.89 6.15
C GLN A 9 48.98 -20.28 5.12
N ARG A 10 48.94 -19.70 3.92
CA ARG A 10 50.12 -19.58 3.06
C ARG A 10 50.32 -18.12 2.68
N ALA A 11 51.42 -17.58 3.22
CA ALA A 11 51.96 -16.27 2.91
C ALA A 11 52.51 -16.24 1.47
N TRP A 12 52.28 -15.15 0.75
CA TRP A 12 52.98 -14.81 -0.49
C TRP A 12 53.78 -13.52 -0.27
N ARG A 13 55.11 -13.62 -0.42
CA ARG A 13 56.04 -12.49 -0.58
C ARG A 13 56.46 -12.46 -2.05
N PRO A 14 56.50 -11.31 -2.74
CA PRO A 14 57.09 -11.25 -4.07
C PRO A 14 58.59 -10.90 -3.98
N LEU A 15 59.39 -11.65 -4.74
CA LEU A 15 60.80 -11.39 -5.04
C LEU A 15 60.89 -10.57 -6.33
N LEU A 16 61.81 -9.59 -6.32
CA LEU A 16 62.20 -8.74 -7.45
C LEU A 16 62.95 -9.54 -8.51
N ALA A 17 62.59 -9.36 -9.79
CA ALA A 17 63.50 -9.49 -10.93
C ALA A 17 62.97 -8.64 -12.10
N GLY A 18 63.81 -7.75 -12.63
CA GLY A 18 63.45 -6.80 -13.67
C GLY A 18 63.59 -7.34 -15.08
N SER A 19 62.86 -6.71 -16.01
CA SER A 19 63.22 -6.54 -17.43
C SER A 19 62.34 -5.43 -18.00
N ALA A 20 62.96 -4.43 -18.63
CA ALA A 20 62.33 -3.26 -19.21
C ALA A 20 61.72 -3.59 -20.59
N LEU A 21 60.55 -3.02 -20.94
CA LEU A 21 60.28 -2.40 -22.26
C LEU A 21 58.90 -1.68 -22.31
N LEU A 22 58.94 -0.45 -22.82
CA LEU A 22 57.94 0.34 -23.56
C LEU A 22 56.74 0.99 -22.84
N LEU A 23 56.71 2.32 -23.05
CA LEU A 23 55.73 3.31 -22.60
C LEU A 23 54.32 3.08 -23.17
N ALA A 24 53.36 2.93 -22.28
CA ALA A 24 51.99 3.41 -22.45
C ALA A 24 51.54 3.95 -21.08
N GLY A 25 51.13 5.22 -21.02
CA GLY A 25 50.79 5.90 -19.78
C GLY A 25 49.61 5.24 -19.07
N ALA A 26 49.88 4.49 -18.00
CA ALA A 26 48.87 4.08 -17.04
C ALA A 26 48.50 5.28 -16.14
N PRO A 27 47.24 5.43 -15.73
CA PRO A 27 46.86 6.45 -14.77
C PRO A 27 47.57 6.14 -13.45
N VAL A 28 48.22 7.14 -12.87
CA VAL A 28 48.88 7.04 -11.57
C VAL A 28 47.82 6.64 -10.54
N ALA A 29 47.93 5.44 -9.97
CA ALA A 29 47.14 5.03 -8.82
C ALA A 29 47.40 6.02 -7.67
N GLN A 30 46.39 6.82 -7.30
CA GLN A 30 46.48 7.68 -6.12
C GLN A 30 46.71 6.78 -4.89
N ALA A 31 47.86 6.95 -4.24
CA ALA A 31 48.25 6.15 -3.09
C ALA A 31 47.24 6.30 -1.93
N GLN A 32 46.59 5.19 -1.57
CA GLN A 32 45.67 5.06 -0.45
C GLN A 32 46.39 5.37 0.87
N ARG A 33 45.83 6.26 1.69
CA ARG A 33 46.33 6.55 3.05
C ARG A 33 45.43 5.92 4.10
N VAL A 34 45.88 4.81 4.68
CA VAL A 34 45.27 4.19 5.86
C VAL A 34 45.96 4.76 7.09
N LEU A 35 45.23 5.55 7.88
CA LEU A 35 45.76 6.31 9.02
C LEU A 35 45.20 5.83 10.37
N TRP A 36 44.76 4.58 10.40
CA TRP A 36 44.20 3.93 11.59
C TRP A 36 44.58 2.45 11.64
N ALA A 37 44.51 1.86 12.82
CA ALA A 37 44.70 0.42 13.06
C ALA A 37 43.69 -0.08 14.10
N ASN A 38 43.46 -1.39 14.18
CA ASN A 38 42.63 -1.96 15.25
C ASN A 38 43.28 -1.71 16.62
N ALA A 39 42.50 -1.19 17.57
CA ALA A 39 42.96 -1.01 18.93
C ALA A 39 42.92 -2.36 19.68
N THR A 40 43.91 -2.60 20.55
CA THR A 40 43.99 -3.85 21.32
C THR A 40 43.23 -3.80 22.64
N ARG A 41 42.90 -2.60 23.14
CA ARG A 41 42.17 -2.37 24.40
C ARG A 41 41.34 -1.09 24.33
N VAL A 42 40.22 -1.08 25.05
CA VAL A 42 39.42 0.12 25.28
C VAL A 42 40.03 0.89 26.48
N PRO A 43 40.34 2.19 26.35
CA PRO A 43 40.87 2.99 27.46
C PRO A 43 39.88 3.04 28.64
N ALA A 44 40.38 3.06 29.88
CA ALA A 44 39.54 3.16 31.07
C ALA A 44 38.70 4.44 31.10
N GLN A 45 39.22 5.53 30.51
CA GLN A 45 38.53 6.82 30.37
C GLN A 45 37.33 6.75 29.42
N ALA A 46 37.21 5.71 28.58
CA ALA A 46 36.11 5.54 27.64
C ALA A 46 34.84 4.94 28.25
N ARG A 47 34.85 4.69 29.57
CA ARG A 47 33.74 4.03 30.26
C ARG A 47 32.41 4.78 30.13
N ALA A 48 32.43 6.11 30.15
CA ALA A 48 31.23 6.93 29.98
C ALA A 48 30.69 6.88 28.53
N ALA A 49 31.57 7.00 27.54
CA ALA A 49 31.19 6.95 26.12
C ALA A 49 30.68 5.55 25.70
N THR A 50 31.26 4.49 26.25
CA THR A 50 30.86 3.10 25.93
C THR A 50 29.61 2.63 26.65
N GLN A 51 29.22 3.24 27.78
CA GLN A 51 27.96 2.94 28.47
C GLN A 51 26.72 3.25 27.63
N ALA A 52 26.82 4.21 26.71
CA ALA A 52 25.75 4.57 25.80
C ALA A 52 25.68 3.68 24.54
N LEU A 53 26.56 2.67 24.40
CA LEU A 53 26.65 1.86 23.18
C LEU A 53 26.46 0.37 23.48
N THR A 54 25.56 -0.27 22.74
CA THR A 54 25.33 -1.73 22.81
C THR A 54 26.34 -2.53 21.98
N HIS A 55 26.87 -1.96 20.90
CA HIS A 55 27.88 -2.57 20.04
C HIS A 55 28.76 -1.52 19.36
N PHE A 56 30.08 -1.70 19.40
CA PHE A 56 31.08 -0.80 18.81
C PHE A 56 32.39 -1.54 18.50
N ARG A 57 33.19 -0.98 17.59
CA ARG A 57 34.58 -1.37 17.29
C ARG A 57 35.54 -0.30 17.80
N THR A 58 36.73 -0.69 18.25
CA THR A 58 37.77 0.26 18.66
C THR A 58 38.95 0.28 17.71
N VAL A 59 39.42 1.48 17.39
CA VAL A 59 40.51 1.73 16.44
C VAL A 59 41.42 2.84 16.96
N ASP A 60 42.72 2.76 16.69
CA ASP A 60 43.68 3.81 16.99
C ASP A 60 43.97 4.61 15.72
N PHE A 61 43.76 5.93 15.77
CA PHE A 61 44.07 6.86 14.69
C PHE A 61 45.44 7.51 14.89
N GLN A 62 46.17 7.69 13.80
CA GLN A 62 47.38 8.51 13.73
C GLN A 62 46.98 9.99 13.63
N LEU A 63 46.68 10.62 14.77
CA LEU A 63 46.06 11.95 14.82
C LEU A 63 46.89 13.06 14.16
N ASP A 64 48.22 13.01 14.23
CA ASP A 64 49.06 14.01 13.55
C ASP A 64 49.08 13.77 12.04
N ALA A 65 49.17 12.51 11.62
CA ALA A 65 49.14 12.15 10.20
C ALA A 65 47.80 12.48 9.54
N ILE A 66 46.67 12.27 10.24
CA ILE A 66 45.34 12.63 9.71
C ILE A 66 45.15 14.15 9.64
N ARG A 67 45.70 14.91 10.60
CA ARG A 67 45.74 16.38 10.50
C ARG A 67 46.50 16.81 9.26
N ASP A 68 47.73 16.33 9.09
CA ASP A 68 48.58 16.72 7.95
C ASP A 68 47.93 16.40 6.61
N VAL A 69 47.32 15.20 6.49
CA VAL A 69 46.66 14.77 5.25
C VAL A 69 45.40 15.58 4.96
N LEU A 70 44.56 15.83 5.96
CA LEU A 70 43.32 16.57 5.76
C LEU A 70 43.60 18.06 5.45
N GLN A 71 44.69 18.63 5.96
CA GLN A 71 45.09 19.99 5.63
C GLN A 71 45.42 20.20 4.14
N THR A 72 45.72 19.13 3.39
CA THR A 72 45.94 19.23 1.94
C THR A 72 44.66 19.13 1.12
N ALA A 73 43.50 18.90 1.74
CA ALA A 73 42.22 18.84 1.03
C ALA A 73 41.91 20.20 0.38
N PRO A 74 41.46 20.23 -0.89
CA PRO A 74 41.09 21.48 -1.54
C PRO A 74 39.86 22.09 -0.85
N LEU A 75 39.80 23.42 -0.83
CA LEU A 75 38.60 24.14 -0.41
C LEU A 75 37.50 23.91 -1.45
N GLU A 76 36.30 23.53 -0.99
CA GLU A 76 35.14 23.26 -1.84
C GLU A 76 34.92 24.39 -2.87
N ARG A 77 34.67 24.02 -4.13
CA ARG A 77 34.32 24.92 -5.25
C ARG A 77 35.33 26.03 -5.58
N THR A 78 36.53 26.02 -5.00
CA THR A 78 37.67 26.75 -5.58
C THR A 78 38.14 25.93 -6.79
N GLY A 79 38.26 26.52 -7.98
CA GLY A 79 38.67 25.83 -9.23
C GLY A 79 40.08 25.21 -9.23
N ASN A 80 40.63 24.92 -8.05
CA ASN A 80 41.91 24.27 -7.84
C ASN A 80 41.88 22.81 -8.32
N ARG A 81 42.57 22.57 -9.44
CA ARG A 81 42.88 21.24 -10.00
C ARG A 81 43.98 20.51 -9.19
N GLY A 82 43.95 20.59 -7.86
CA GLY A 82 44.86 19.83 -7.00
C GLY A 82 44.53 18.33 -7.04
N PRO A 83 45.49 17.44 -6.72
CA PRO A 83 45.20 16.02 -6.58
C PRO A 83 44.17 15.81 -5.45
N ALA A 84 43.16 14.98 -5.70
CA ALA A 84 42.12 14.69 -4.71
C ALA A 84 42.72 14.08 -3.42
N THR A 85 42.41 14.66 -2.27
CA THR A 85 42.75 14.05 -0.97
C THR A 85 41.82 12.86 -0.75
N VAL A 86 42.39 11.67 -0.61
CA VAL A 86 41.65 10.42 -0.39
C VAL A 86 42.11 9.77 0.92
N ILE A 87 41.16 9.45 1.79
CA ILE A 87 41.40 8.75 3.06
C ILE A 87 40.57 7.47 3.14
N SER A 88 41.00 6.52 3.96
CA SER A 88 40.23 5.32 4.31
C SER A 88 39.65 5.45 5.72
N LEU A 89 38.34 5.21 5.87
CA LEU A 89 37.64 5.20 7.14
C LEU A 89 37.21 3.78 7.54
N PRO A 90 37.38 3.37 8.81
CA PRO A 90 36.96 2.07 9.30
C PRO A 90 35.43 1.99 9.45
N LEU A 91 34.88 0.79 9.24
CA LEU A 91 33.46 0.48 9.47
C LEU A 91 33.28 -0.48 10.67
N PRO A 92 32.09 -0.51 11.31
CA PRO A 92 31.83 -1.35 12.47
C PRO A 92 32.01 -2.86 12.19
N ASN A 93 31.69 -3.30 10.98
CA ASN A 93 31.75 -4.71 10.55
C ASN A 93 33.18 -5.26 10.30
N GLY A 94 34.23 -4.48 10.59
CA GLY A 94 35.62 -4.88 10.35
C GLY A 94 36.21 -4.38 9.03
N THR A 95 35.38 -3.97 8.07
CA THR A 95 35.81 -3.43 6.77
C THR A 95 36.18 -1.94 6.84
N SER A 96 36.44 -1.33 5.69
CA SER A 96 36.77 0.09 5.54
C SER A 96 36.39 0.61 4.16
N GLN A 97 36.13 1.91 4.05
CA GLN A 97 35.75 2.56 2.80
C GLN A 97 36.61 3.79 2.52
N ARG A 98 36.89 4.04 1.24
CA ARG A 98 37.63 5.21 0.75
C ARG A 98 36.71 6.38 0.46
N PHE A 99 37.16 7.57 0.82
CA PHE A 99 36.45 8.83 0.62
C PHE A 99 37.34 9.89 -0.02
N ARG A 100 36.80 10.59 -1.01
CA ARG A 100 37.39 11.83 -1.55
C ARG A 100 36.94 12.99 -0.66
N VAL A 101 37.88 13.78 -0.18
CA VAL A 101 37.66 14.80 0.85
C VAL A 101 37.89 16.22 0.31
N GLU A 102 37.00 17.14 0.70
CA GLU A 102 37.08 18.58 0.44
C GLU A 102 36.89 19.34 1.76
N GLN A 103 37.61 20.46 1.93
CA GLN A 103 37.47 21.30 3.10
C GLN A 103 36.20 22.15 2.99
N VAL A 104 35.34 22.10 4.01
CA VAL A 104 34.08 22.85 4.10
C VAL A 104 33.97 23.48 5.49
N PRO A 105 34.36 24.75 5.67
CA PRO A 105 34.36 25.42 6.97
C PRO A 105 32.94 25.60 7.55
N VAL A 106 32.73 25.18 8.79
CA VAL A 106 31.53 25.51 9.60
C VAL A 106 31.69 26.85 10.32
N LEU A 107 32.92 27.33 10.51
CA LEU A 107 33.22 28.64 11.07
C LEU A 107 33.37 29.68 9.95
N ALA A 108 32.85 30.90 10.16
CA ALA A 108 33.12 32.02 9.28
C ALA A 108 34.64 32.26 9.13
N PRO A 109 35.13 32.81 8.00
CA PRO A 109 36.57 32.91 7.71
C PRO A 109 37.41 33.57 8.81
N ALA A 110 36.90 34.63 9.44
CA ALA A 110 37.59 35.32 10.53
C ALA A 110 37.75 34.45 11.79
N LEU A 111 36.73 33.64 12.12
CA LEU A 111 36.79 32.68 13.22
C LEU A 111 37.72 31.51 12.90
N ALA A 112 37.63 30.95 11.69
CA ALA A 112 38.50 29.86 11.26
C ALA A 112 39.98 30.26 11.31
N ALA A 113 40.31 31.51 10.96
CA ALA A 113 41.67 32.03 11.07
C ALA A 113 42.14 32.19 12.53
N ARG A 114 41.23 32.50 13.46
CA ARG A 114 41.52 32.65 14.88
C ARG A 114 41.66 31.32 15.61
N TYR A 115 40.93 30.29 15.18
CA TYR A 115 40.95 28.94 15.73
C TYR A 115 41.36 27.90 14.67
N PRO A 116 42.62 27.94 14.17
CA PRO A 116 43.06 27.13 13.03
C PRO A 116 43.15 25.62 13.33
N SER A 117 43.07 25.25 14.61
CA SER A 117 43.00 23.87 15.12
C SER A 117 41.65 23.20 14.90
N ILE A 118 40.59 23.97 14.57
CA ILE A 118 39.24 23.49 14.29
C ILE A 118 39.04 23.49 12.78
N ARG A 119 38.98 22.30 12.18
CA ARG A 119 38.75 22.15 10.73
C ARG A 119 37.69 21.10 10.44
N THR A 120 36.80 21.43 9.51
CA THR A 120 35.68 20.61 9.07
C THR A 120 35.77 20.30 7.58
N TYR A 121 35.32 19.12 7.19
CA TYR A 121 35.44 18.58 5.86
C TYR A 121 34.18 17.82 5.46
N LEU A 122 33.97 17.75 4.15
CA LEU A 122 32.95 16.97 3.47
C LEU A 122 33.65 15.89 2.64
N ALA A 123 33.02 14.73 2.51
CA ALA A 123 33.59 13.66 1.69
C ALA A 123 32.52 12.86 0.94
N GLN A 124 32.90 12.38 -0.26
CA GLN A 124 32.11 11.47 -1.09
C GLN A 124 32.76 10.09 -1.10
N GLY A 125 31.96 9.03 -0.96
CA GLY A 125 32.41 7.65 -1.04
C GLY A 125 32.89 7.28 -2.44
N LEU A 126 34.02 6.56 -2.51
CA LEU A 126 34.57 6.04 -3.77
C LEU A 126 34.23 4.56 -4.00
N ASP A 127 34.11 3.78 -2.92
CA ASP A 127 33.78 2.36 -3.01
C ASP A 127 32.26 2.12 -2.97
N ASP A 128 31.53 2.94 -2.22
CA ASP A 128 30.07 3.09 -2.28
C ASP A 128 29.76 4.56 -2.59
N PRO A 129 29.38 4.88 -3.84
CA PRO A 129 29.07 6.24 -4.25
C PRO A 129 27.83 6.86 -3.59
N SER A 130 26.94 6.05 -2.97
CA SER A 130 25.79 6.57 -2.22
C SER A 130 26.17 7.10 -0.83
N ALA A 131 27.40 6.82 -0.37
CA ALA A 131 27.86 7.25 0.93
C ALA A 131 28.45 8.67 0.88
N THR A 132 28.02 9.52 1.81
CA THR A 132 28.65 10.82 2.10
C THR A 132 29.19 10.82 3.53
N ALA A 133 30.18 11.66 3.80
CA ALA A 133 30.71 11.81 5.15
C ALA A 133 31.00 13.26 5.53
N ARG A 134 30.82 13.55 6.82
CA ARG A 134 31.29 14.78 7.47
C ARG A 134 32.38 14.44 8.45
N LEU A 135 33.51 15.12 8.30
CA LEU A 135 34.71 14.88 9.10
C LEU A 135 35.11 16.16 9.80
N ASP A 136 35.62 16.06 11.01
CA ASP A 136 36.31 17.16 11.65
C ASP A 136 37.54 16.70 12.42
N VAL A 137 38.50 17.61 12.49
CA VAL A 137 39.64 17.49 13.39
C VAL A 137 39.67 18.74 14.25
N THR A 138 39.60 18.53 15.56
CA THR A 138 39.60 19.58 16.57
C THR A 138 40.59 19.23 17.68
N PRO A 139 40.80 20.11 18.68
CA PRO A 139 41.55 19.74 19.88
C PRO A 139 40.97 18.53 20.64
N ALA A 140 39.68 18.23 20.44
CA ALA A 140 39.01 17.08 21.06
C ALA A 140 39.29 15.74 20.37
N GLY A 141 39.81 15.72 19.14
CA GLY A 141 40.11 14.50 18.39
C GLY A 141 39.65 14.57 16.94
N PHE A 142 39.54 13.39 16.31
CA PHE A 142 38.96 13.22 14.98
C PHE A 142 37.54 12.70 15.13
N HIS A 143 36.59 13.30 14.41
CA HIS A 143 35.22 12.80 14.33
C HIS A 143 34.82 12.53 12.88
N ALA A 144 33.99 11.53 12.67
CA ALA A 144 33.33 11.30 11.38
C ALA A 144 31.88 10.87 11.55
N GLN A 145 31.01 11.38 10.69
CA GLN A 145 29.66 10.87 10.43
C GLN A 145 29.64 10.37 8.99
N ILE A 146 29.25 9.11 8.78
CA ILE A 146 29.06 8.51 7.46
C ILE A 146 27.58 8.20 7.28
N LEU A 147 27.01 8.73 6.20
CA LEU A 147 25.62 8.60 5.80
C LEU A 147 25.57 7.75 4.53
N ALA A 148 25.05 6.52 4.61
CA ALA A 148 25.07 5.56 3.50
C ALA A 148 23.73 4.80 3.36
N ALA A 149 23.62 3.97 2.31
CA ALA A 149 22.44 3.16 2.07
C ALA A 149 22.19 2.15 3.22
N GLY A 150 21.11 2.38 3.97
CA GLY A 150 20.61 1.51 5.03
C GLY A 150 21.27 1.67 6.40
N TYR A 151 22.28 2.54 6.55
CA TYR A 151 22.96 2.74 7.84
C TYR A 151 23.65 4.11 7.98
N THR A 152 23.81 4.53 9.23
CA THR A 152 24.62 5.70 9.64
C THR A 152 25.70 5.24 10.61
N VAL A 153 26.95 5.63 10.36
CA VAL A 153 28.12 5.29 11.18
C VAL A 153 28.75 6.54 11.79
N TYR A 154 29.17 6.41 13.04
CA TYR A 154 29.95 7.42 13.75
C TYR A 154 31.34 6.88 14.10
N ILE A 155 32.33 7.77 14.03
CA ILE A 155 33.69 7.55 14.49
C ILE A 155 33.99 8.67 15.47
N ASP A 156 34.04 8.34 16.77
CA ASP A 156 34.21 9.33 17.83
C ASP A 156 35.39 8.99 18.73
N PRO A 157 36.12 9.98 19.27
CA PRO A 157 37.20 9.72 20.19
C PRO A 157 36.66 9.07 21.47
N ALA A 158 37.34 8.03 21.94
CA ALA A 158 36.92 7.27 23.12
C ALA A 158 36.92 8.13 24.41
N ALA A 159 37.73 9.18 24.42
CA ALA A 159 37.72 10.27 25.39
C ALA A 159 38.32 11.52 24.71
N LYS A 160 38.09 12.72 25.26
CA LYS A 160 38.62 13.98 24.69
C LYS A 160 40.14 13.90 24.50
N GLY A 161 40.59 14.10 23.26
CA GLY A 161 42.01 14.06 22.86
C GLY A 161 42.60 12.64 22.69
N SER A 162 41.79 11.59 22.84
CA SER A 162 42.23 10.19 22.70
C SER A 162 42.61 9.85 21.25
N SER A 163 43.72 9.12 21.05
CA SER A 163 44.03 8.49 19.77
C SER A 163 43.13 7.29 19.47
N THR A 164 42.59 6.65 20.51
CA THR A 164 41.62 5.56 20.37
C THR A 164 40.22 6.13 20.13
N HIS A 165 39.52 5.57 19.14
CA HIS A 165 38.19 5.96 18.68
C HIS A 165 37.23 4.78 18.70
N LEU A 166 35.95 5.07 18.86
CA LEU A 166 34.82 4.15 18.82
C LEU A 166 34.14 4.28 17.45
N VAL A 167 33.97 3.16 16.75
CA VAL A 167 33.30 3.05 15.45
C VAL A 167 32.01 2.27 15.66
N PHE A 168 30.87 2.91 15.47
CA PHE A 168 29.57 2.31 15.78
C PHE A 168 28.48 2.79 14.82
N GLU A 169 27.42 1.98 14.70
CA GLU A 169 26.21 2.40 13.99
C GLU A 169 25.26 3.12 14.93
N ARG A 170 24.51 4.10 14.41
CA ARG A 170 23.53 4.88 15.18
C ARG A 170 22.54 4.03 15.96
N ARG A 171 22.02 2.95 15.35
CA ARG A 171 21.06 2.03 15.98
C ARG A 171 21.57 1.35 17.26
N ASN A 172 22.89 1.35 17.48
CA ASN A 172 23.49 0.73 18.67
C ASN A 172 23.63 1.71 19.84
N MET A 173 23.32 2.99 19.65
CA MET A 173 23.36 4.02 20.69
C MET A 173 22.08 3.98 21.53
N LEU A 174 22.21 4.19 22.84
CA LEU A 174 21.10 4.32 23.78
C LEU A 174 20.83 5.79 24.07
N MET A 175 19.55 6.18 24.05
CA MET A 175 19.15 7.55 24.36
C MET A 175 19.09 7.79 25.89
N PRO A 176 19.66 8.89 26.40
CA PRO A 176 19.37 9.36 27.76
C PRO A 176 17.93 9.91 27.87
N ALA A 177 17.42 10.10 29.09
CA ALA A 177 16.06 10.62 29.32
C ALA A 177 15.88 12.04 28.74
N PHE A 178 14.79 12.26 27.99
CA PHE A 178 14.51 13.48 27.21
C PHE A 178 13.05 13.96 27.34
N THR A 179 12.86 15.28 27.39
CA THR A 179 11.59 15.98 27.17
C THR A 179 11.74 17.04 26.07
N CYS A 180 10.92 16.96 25.01
CA CYS A 180 10.82 17.94 23.93
C CYS A 180 9.47 18.69 23.98
N ALA A 181 9.46 19.99 23.68
CA ALA A 181 8.25 20.81 23.61
C ALA A 181 8.37 21.90 22.53
N VAL A 182 7.23 22.42 22.05
CA VAL A 182 7.18 23.55 21.11
C VAL A 182 6.50 24.75 21.79
N ALA A 183 7.08 25.95 21.66
CA ALA A 183 6.60 27.15 22.37
C ALA A 183 5.37 27.83 21.74
N SER A 184 4.92 27.36 20.57
CA SER A 184 3.67 27.79 19.95
C SER A 184 2.76 26.58 19.74
N PRO A 185 1.52 26.59 20.25
CA PRO A 185 0.48 25.67 19.80
C PRO A 185 0.34 25.78 18.27
N ASP A 186 -0.11 24.71 17.61
CA ASP A 186 -0.26 24.52 16.16
C ASP A 186 -1.17 25.54 15.42
N GLY A 187 -1.04 26.84 15.65
CA GLY A 187 -2.05 27.83 15.24
C GLY A 187 -1.60 29.22 14.85
N THR A 188 -0.31 29.53 14.69
CA THR A 188 0.13 30.90 14.31
C THR A 188 0.85 31.01 12.97
N GLU A 189 1.06 29.92 12.23
CA GLU A 189 1.31 30.04 10.80
C GLU A 189 -0.02 29.87 10.06
N PRO A 190 -0.34 30.71 9.06
CA PRO A 190 -1.27 30.28 8.04
C PRO A 190 -0.68 28.99 7.46
N GLU A 191 -1.43 27.89 7.57
CA GLU A 191 -1.13 26.70 6.80
C GLU A 191 -0.86 27.18 5.37
N VAL A 192 0.39 27.09 4.90
CA VAL A 192 0.68 27.34 3.50
C VAL A 192 -0.14 26.29 2.80
N THR A 193 -1.32 26.70 2.33
CA THR A 193 -2.21 25.83 1.59
C THR A 193 -1.51 25.64 0.27
N LEU A 194 -0.62 24.64 0.22
CA LEU A 194 0.08 24.27 -0.98
C LEU A 194 -1.02 24.09 -2.03
N THR A 195 -0.98 24.95 -3.05
CA THR A 195 -1.83 24.82 -4.23
C THR A 195 -1.63 23.41 -4.80
N THR A 196 -2.55 22.91 -5.62
CA THR A 196 -2.38 21.60 -6.28
C THR A 196 -1.04 21.50 -7.02
N ALA A 197 -0.47 22.63 -7.48
CA ALA A 197 0.85 22.74 -8.09
C ALA A 197 2.03 22.67 -7.08
N GLN A 198 1.82 23.02 -5.80
CA GLN A 198 2.83 22.92 -4.73
C GLN A 198 2.70 21.63 -3.91
N ARG A 199 1.59 20.88 -4.07
CA ARG A 199 1.46 19.48 -3.61
C ARG A 199 2.06 18.49 -4.61
N ALA A 200 2.44 18.96 -5.79
CA ALA A 200 3.31 18.23 -6.71
C ALA A 200 4.72 18.10 -6.09
N ALA A 201 5.49 17.14 -6.56
CA ALA A 201 6.86 16.90 -6.12
C ALA A 201 7.66 18.21 -6.09
N VAL A 202 8.16 18.60 -4.91
CA VAL A 202 8.98 19.82 -4.75
C VAL A 202 10.44 19.41 -4.73
N ALA A 203 10.95 19.06 -5.91
CA ALA A 203 12.36 18.75 -6.09
C ALA A 203 13.24 19.87 -5.53
N ASN A 204 14.24 19.50 -4.72
CA ASN A 204 15.22 20.42 -4.16
C ASN A 204 16.62 19.80 -4.30
N GLY A 205 17.68 20.62 -4.35
CA GLY A 205 19.06 20.15 -4.50
C GLY A 205 19.92 20.95 -5.48
N ALA A 206 19.32 21.67 -6.43
CA ALA A 206 20.05 22.48 -7.41
C ALA A 206 20.71 23.74 -6.82
N THR A 207 20.21 24.18 -5.66
CA THR A 207 20.67 25.40 -4.96
C THR A 207 20.99 25.08 -3.51
N LEU A 208 22.25 25.29 -3.14
CA LEU A 208 22.70 25.25 -1.75
C LEU A 208 22.42 26.60 -1.10
N ARG A 209 21.64 26.59 -0.02
CA ARG A 209 21.30 27.76 0.79
C ARG A 209 22.15 27.81 2.04
N THR A 210 22.93 28.87 2.19
CA THR A 210 23.83 29.07 3.34
C THR A 210 23.27 30.13 4.28
N TYR A 211 23.06 29.76 5.54
CA TYR A 211 22.56 30.64 6.60
C TYR A 211 23.67 30.94 7.63
N ARG A 212 23.68 32.18 8.09
CA ARG A 212 24.55 32.66 9.17
C ARG A 212 23.95 32.28 10.52
N LEU A 213 24.62 31.39 11.24
CA LEU A 213 24.21 30.89 12.55
C LEU A 213 24.91 31.63 13.68
N ALA A 214 24.15 32.26 14.57
CA ALA A 214 24.62 32.74 15.87
C ALA A 214 24.35 31.67 16.94
N LEU A 215 25.39 31.00 17.43
CA LEU A 215 25.28 29.86 18.33
C LEU A 215 25.82 30.21 19.72
N ALA A 216 24.92 30.36 20.69
CA ALA A 216 25.27 30.67 22.06
C ALA A 216 25.49 29.41 22.91
N ALA A 217 26.24 29.55 24.00
CA ALA A 217 26.38 28.52 25.04
C ALA A 217 26.24 29.11 26.43
N THR A 218 25.42 28.48 27.27
CA THR A 218 25.35 28.81 28.69
C THR A 218 26.67 28.50 29.39
N ALA A 219 26.90 29.13 30.55
CA ALA A 219 28.08 28.91 31.37
C ALA A 219 28.30 27.43 31.71
N GLU A 220 27.22 26.68 31.94
CA GLU A 220 27.31 25.25 32.27
C GLU A 220 27.67 24.39 31.07
N TYR A 221 27.16 24.72 29.87
CA TYR A 221 27.61 24.06 28.64
C TYR A 221 29.09 24.31 28.41
N SER A 222 29.52 25.56 28.62
CA SER A 222 30.93 25.93 28.49
C SER A 222 31.81 25.20 29.48
N ALA A 223 31.39 25.10 30.75
CA ALA A 223 32.09 24.34 31.78
C ALA A 223 32.20 22.85 31.41
N PHE A 224 31.11 22.24 30.94
CA PHE A 224 31.09 20.84 30.51
C PHE A 224 32.13 20.57 29.40
N HIS A 225 32.25 21.46 28.41
CA HIS A 225 33.16 21.29 27.28
C HIS A 225 34.59 21.77 27.54
N GLY A 226 34.94 22.09 28.79
CA GLY A 226 36.32 22.35 29.23
C GLY A 226 36.64 23.80 29.55
N GLY A 227 35.64 24.69 29.56
CA GLY A 227 35.77 26.04 30.13
C GLY A 227 36.66 27.01 29.35
N THR A 228 36.96 26.73 28.08
CA THR A 228 37.69 27.66 27.19
C THR A 228 36.90 27.93 25.93
N VAL A 229 37.09 29.12 25.33
CA VAL A 229 36.41 29.47 24.07
C VAL A 229 36.73 28.47 22.97
N GLU A 230 38.00 28.06 22.83
CA GLU A 230 38.41 27.11 21.79
C GLU A 230 37.76 25.74 21.98
N SER A 231 37.69 25.23 23.22
CA SER A 231 37.09 23.92 23.47
C SER A 231 35.57 23.89 23.27
N VAL A 232 34.88 24.99 23.61
CA VAL A 232 33.44 25.15 23.38
C VAL A 232 33.15 25.33 21.90
N MET A 233 33.92 26.18 21.20
CA MET A 233 33.80 26.37 19.75
C MET A 233 34.07 25.07 18.98
N ALA A 234 35.02 24.24 19.43
CA ALA A 234 35.27 22.93 18.85
C ALA A 234 34.07 21.99 18.97
N ALA A 235 33.44 21.91 20.16
CA ALA A 235 32.25 21.11 20.37
C ALA A 235 31.07 21.59 19.50
N MET A 236 30.82 22.89 19.48
CA MET A 236 29.82 23.52 18.59
C MET A 236 30.06 23.21 17.11
N ALA A 237 31.33 23.29 16.66
CA ALA A 237 31.69 23.00 15.29
C ALA A 237 31.46 21.52 14.92
N THR A 238 31.81 20.57 15.79
CA THR A 238 31.54 19.13 15.58
C THR A 238 30.04 18.86 15.48
N SER A 239 29.23 19.39 16.41
CA SER A 239 27.76 19.27 16.36
C SER A 239 27.17 19.82 15.06
N MET A 240 27.52 21.06 14.70
CA MET A 240 27.00 21.69 13.49
C MET A 240 27.53 21.07 12.20
N ASN A 241 28.72 20.45 12.22
CA ASN A 241 29.23 19.71 11.06
C ASN A 241 28.36 18.49 10.76
N ARG A 242 27.90 17.77 11.79
CA ARG A 242 26.96 16.64 11.66
C ARG A 242 25.58 17.07 11.21
N VAL A 243 25.04 18.13 11.83
CA VAL A 243 23.75 18.70 11.43
C VAL A 243 23.78 19.14 9.97
N ASN A 244 24.83 19.85 9.54
CA ASN A 244 25.02 20.23 8.13
C ASN A 244 25.13 19.00 7.20
N GLY A 245 25.70 17.89 7.65
CA GLY A 245 25.73 16.64 6.87
C GLY A 245 24.34 16.15 6.48
N ILE A 246 23.39 16.22 7.42
CA ILE A 246 21.99 15.84 7.19
C ILE A 246 21.27 16.90 6.35
N TYR A 247 21.37 18.18 6.73
CA TYR A 247 20.64 19.27 6.09
C TYR A 247 21.09 19.50 4.64
N GLU A 248 22.37 19.29 4.31
CA GLU A 248 22.84 19.38 2.94
C GLU A 248 22.38 18.21 2.09
N ARG A 249 22.28 17.00 2.65
CA ARG A 249 21.81 15.81 1.94
C ARG A 249 20.29 15.85 1.70
N GLU A 250 19.52 16.27 2.71
CA GLU A 250 18.05 16.21 2.64
C GLU A 250 17.42 17.47 2.03
N VAL A 251 17.95 18.66 2.32
CA VAL A 251 17.29 19.94 1.95
C VAL A 251 18.26 20.98 1.36
N ALA A 252 19.48 20.61 1.01
CA ALA A 252 20.51 21.50 0.47
C ALA A 252 20.67 22.80 1.29
N VAL A 253 20.69 22.68 2.62
CA VAL A 253 20.88 23.78 3.57
C VAL A 253 22.20 23.61 4.32
N ARG A 254 22.95 24.72 4.44
CA ARG A 254 24.18 24.82 5.23
C ARG A 254 24.07 25.94 6.25
N MET A 255 24.58 25.72 7.45
CA MET A 255 24.69 26.72 8.51
C MET A 255 26.16 26.98 8.84
N VAL A 256 26.55 28.26 8.85
CA VAL A 256 27.92 28.71 9.13
C VAL A 256 27.90 29.62 10.35
N ILE A 257 28.71 29.30 11.35
CA ILE A 257 28.82 30.07 12.59
C ILE A 257 29.40 31.46 12.30
N VAL A 258 28.69 32.51 12.72
CA VAL A 258 28.98 33.91 12.41
C VAL A 258 30.30 34.41 12.98
N PRO A 259 30.91 35.46 12.40
CA PRO A 259 31.98 36.19 13.07
C PRO A 259 31.53 36.70 14.45
N LYS A 260 32.48 36.86 15.40
CA LYS A 260 32.22 37.33 16.77
C LYS A 260 31.40 36.36 17.66
N ASN A 261 31.17 35.12 17.22
CA ASN A 261 30.41 34.12 18.01
C ASN A 261 31.05 33.80 19.38
N GLU A 262 32.35 34.07 19.55
CA GLU A 262 33.02 33.96 20.87
C GLU A 262 32.37 34.84 21.95
N ALA A 263 31.67 35.91 21.57
CA ALA A 263 30.94 36.77 22.51
C ALA A 263 29.66 36.11 23.06
N LEU A 264 29.18 35.03 22.42
CA LEU A 264 28.00 34.26 22.84
C LEU A 264 28.36 33.03 23.69
N ILE A 265 29.62 32.89 24.07
CA ILE A 265 30.11 31.80 24.93
C ILE A 265 30.34 32.35 26.33
N PHE A 266 29.47 31.96 27.26
CA PHE A 266 29.52 32.41 28.65
C PHE A 266 30.26 31.40 29.53
N PHE A 267 30.90 31.85 30.61
CA PHE A 267 31.70 30.99 31.51
C PHE A 267 31.31 31.10 32.99
N ASP A 268 30.50 32.08 33.34
CA ASP A 268 30.08 32.36 34.70
C ASP A 268 28.56 32.27 34.79
N ALA A 269 28.07 31.31 35.56
CA ALA A 269 26.65 31.02 35.71
C ALA A 269 25.89 32.11 36.47
N ASP A 270 26.59 32.97 37.23
CA ASP A 270 25.96 34.06 37.96
C ASP A 270 25.73 35.29 37.06
N THR A 271 26.47 35.39 35.94
CA THR A 271 26.46 36.57 35.05
C THR A 271 26.02 36.26 33.61
N ASP A 272 25.83 34.99 33.25
CA ASP A 272 25.26 34.64 31.96
C ASP A 272 23.76 35.04 31.86
N PRO A 273 23.24 35.33 30.65
CA PRO A 273 21.88 35.82 30.49
C PRO A 273 20.82 34.70 30.45
N TYR A 274 21.21 33.44 30.73
CA TYR A 274 20.38 32.28 30.41
C TYR A 274 19.88 31.56 31.66
N THR A 275 18.58 31.26 31.67
CA THR A 275 18.00 30.37 32.66
C THR A 275 18.18 28.92 32.20
N ASN A 276 19.37 28.35 32.42
CA ASN A 276 19.80 27.03 31.92
C ASN A 276 18.79 25.88 32.18
N ASN A 277 17.97 25.96 33.24
CA ASN A 277 16.96 24.95 33.55
C ASN A 277 15.58 25.17 32.88
N SER A 278 15.41 26.21 32.06
CA SER A 278 14.13 26.56 31.41
C SER A 278 14.32 26.91 29.93
N GLY A 279 14.04 25.95 29.05
CA GLY A 279 14.09 26.16 27.60
C GLY A 279 13.16 27.29 27.14
N THR A 280 11.95 27.39 27.68
CA THR A 280 10.98 28.42 27.29
C THR A 280 11.43 29.84 27.67
N ALA A 281 12.13 30.00 28.80
CA ALA A 281 12.76 31.27 29.15
C ALA A 281 13.94 31.60 28.21
N MET A 282 14.76 30.59 27.92
CA MET A 282 15.93 30.72 27.06
C MET A 282 15.59 31.16 25.63
N LEU A 283 14.39 30.89 25.11
CA LEU A 283 13.97 31.40 23.79
C LEU A 283 14.06 32.92 23.69
N ASN A 284 13.44 33.64 24.63
CA ASN A 284 13.43 35.10 24.62
C ASN A 284 14.78 35.67 25.02
N GLN A 285 15.44 35.05 26.01
CA GLN A 285 16.79 35.43 26.43
C GLN A 285 17.78 35.33 25.26
N ASN A 286 17.70 34.26 24.46
CA ASN A 286 18.58 34.08 23.31
C ASN A 286 18.32 35.12 22.23
N GLN A 287 17.04 35.43 21.94
CA GLN A 287 16.71 36.49 20.99
C GLN A 287 17.35 37.83 21.40
N THR A 288 17.14 38.26 22.64
CA THR A 288 17.71 39.51 23.16
C THR A 288 19.24 39.48 23.14
N THR A 289 19.85 38.42 23.66
CA THR A 289 21.31 38.29 23.81
C THR A 289 22.01 38.33 22.44
N VAL A 290 21.50 37.59 21.46
CA VAL A 290 22.09 37.54 20.12
C VAL A 290 21.90 38.89 19.40
N ASP A 291 20.74 39.53 19.53
CA ASP A 291 20.50 40.86 18.95
C ASP A 291 21.45 41.92 19.53
N GLU A 292 21.72 41.89 20.84
CA GLU A 292 22.61 42.84 21.50
C GLU A 292 24.08 42.62 21.15
N LEU A 293 24.54 41.37 21.12
CA LEU A 293 25.97 41.06 21.01
C LEU A 293 26.44 40.89 19.56
N ILE A 294 25.61 40.30 18.70
CA ILE A 294 25.92 40.06 17.28
C ILE A 294 25.27 41.13 16.39
N GLY A 295 24.06 41.59 16.73
CA GLY A 295 23.28 42.53 15.93
C GLY A 295 22.34 41.80 14.96
N ASN A 296 21.06 42.17 14.97
CA ASN A 296 20.01 41.50 14.19
C ASN A 296 20.36 41.31 12.70
N ALA A 297 21.01 42.27 12.04
CA ALA A 297 21.37 42.16 10.62
C ALA A 297 22.49 41.12 10.30
N ASN A 298 23.23 40.68 11.32
CA ASN A 298 24.47 39.92 11.16
C ASN A 298 24.28 38.40 11.25
N TYR A 299 23.05 37.93 11.48
CA TYR A 299 22.71 36.52 11.54
C TYR A 299 21.32 36.23 10.96
N ASP A 300 21.11 34.97 10.57
CA ASP A 300 19.92 34.49 9.87
C ASP A 300 19.12 33.50 10.74
N ILE A 301 19.83 32.75 11.57
CA ILE A 301 19.32 31.84 12.59
C ILE A 301 20.17 31.98 13.85
N GLY A 302 19.53 31.95 15.02
CA GLY A 302 20.21 31.87 16.30
C GLY A 302 19.69 30.72 17.13
N HIS A 303 20.58 30.13 17.92
CA HIS A 303 20.30 28.96 18.75
C HIS A 303 21.19 29.00 20.00
N VAL A 304 20.75 28.41 21.11
CA VAL A 304 21.57 28.29 22.33
C VAL A 304 21.70 26.83 22.77
N PHE A 305 22.92 26.44 23.13
CA PHE A 305 23.23 25.17 23.76
C PHE A 305 23.37 25.31 25.27
N SER A 306 22.77 24.37 25.99
CA SER A 306 22.69 24.36 27.46
C SER A 306 22.93 22.95 28.00
N THR A 307 23.05 22.81 29.33
CA THR A 307 23.14 21.48 29.98
C THR A 307 21.79 21.01 30.55
N ASN A 308 20.74 21.82 30.41
CA ASN A 308 19.40 21.52 30.88
C ASN A 308 18.36 22.31 30.06
N GLY A 309 17.08 22.23 30.41
CA GLY A 309 16.01 22.99 29.76
C GLY A 309 15.35 22.30 28.56
N GLY A 310 15.86 21.12 28.14
CA GLY A 310 15.29 20.31 27.07
C GLY A 310 15.49 20.90 25.67
N GLY A 311 14.65 20.47 24.72
CA GLY A 311 14.58 21.02 23.38
C GLY A 311 13.32 21.87 23.22
N VAL A 312 13.49 23.10 22.71
CA VAL A 312 12.37 23.96 22.31
C VAL A 312 12.80 24.99 21.27
N ALA A 313 11.95 25.20 20.26
CA ALA A 313 12.17 26.22 19.24
C ALA A 313 10.87 26.95 18.86
N GLN A 314 11.04 28.19 18.36
CA GLN A 314 9.99 28.89 17.63
C GLN A 314 9.92 28.36 16.19
N LYS A 315 8.72 27.95 15.79
CA LYS A 315 8.40 27.36 14.49
C LYS A 315 7.50 28.28 13.66
N PRO A 316 7.89 28.65 12.43
CA PRO A 316 9.27 28.82 11.97
C PRO A 316 9.91 30.07 12.62
N SER A 317 11.22 30.19 12.49
CA SER A 317 11.93 31.39 12.97
C SER A 317 13.05 31.87 12.05
N VAL A 318 13.65 31.01 11.23
CA VAL A 318 14.78 31.41 10.36
C VAL A 318 14.41 32.61 9.47
N CYS A 319 15.27 33.62 9.44
CA CYS A 319 15.08 34.92 8.76
C CYS A 319 13.89 35.77 9.21
N ILE A 320 13.26 35.46 10.34
CA ILE A 320 12.18 36.29 10.92
C ILE A 320 12.77 37.17 12.01
N ASN A 321 12.97 38.45 11.74
CA ASN A 321 13.75 39.36 12.61
C ASN A 321 13.25 39.42 14.07
N SER A 322 11.95 39.21 14.31
CA SER A 322 11.36 39.22 15.66
C SER A 322 11.56 37.93 16.47
N GLY A 323 12.11 36.87 15.87
CA GLY A 323 12.22 35.56 16.53
C GLY A 323 13.29 34.61 16.00
N LYS A 324 14.14 35.02 15.06
CA LYS A 324 15.13 34.14 14.39
C LYS A 324 16.20 33.55 15.28
N ALA A 325 16.38 34.03 16.51
CA ALA A 325 17.25 33.44 17.52
C ALA A 325 16.52 32.58 18.58
N ARG A 326 15.22 32.33 18.42
CA ARG A 326 14.43 31.54 19.39
C ARG A 326 14.55 30.04 19.12
N GLY A 327 15.70 29.46 19.44
CA GLY A 327 15.94 28.01 19.44
C GLY A 327 16.85 27.62 20.59
N VAL A 328 16.54 26.49 21.25
CA VAL A 328 17.24 26.00 22.44
C VAL A 328 17.39 24.50 22.36
N THR A 329 18.60 24.00 22.66
CA THR A 329 18.87 22.57 22.84
C THR A 329 19.71 22.34 24.09
N GLY A 330 19.21 21.53 25.02
CA GLY A 330 19.90 21.23 26.27
C GLY A 330 19.75 19.81 26.78
N THR A 331 20.86 19.21 27.21
CA THR A 331 20.90 17.90 27.88
C THR A 331 21.98 17.88 28.95
N THR A 332 21.83 17.03 29.98
CA THR A 332 22.81 16.91 31.07
C THR A 332 24.19 16.40 30.62
N SER A 333 24.28 15.81 29.42
CA SER A 333 25.51 15.34 28.80
C SER A 333 25.48 15.65 27.31
N PRO A 334 25.72 16.91 26.91
CA PRO A 334 25.50 17.38 25.54
C PRO A 334 26.67 16.99 24.62
N ILE A 335 26.76 15.69 24.35
CA ILE A 335 27.77 15.04 23.53
C ILE A 335 27.14 13.93 22.68
N GLY A 336 27.79 13.65 21.55
CA GLY A 336 27.45 12.51 20.73
C GLY A 336 26.17 12.71 19.93
N ASP A 337 25.85 11.69 19.15
CA ASP A 337 24.84 11.74 18.11
C ASP A 337 23.40 11.85 18.65
N ALA A 338 23.11 11.31 19.83
CA ALA A 338 21.82 11.54 20.49
C ALA A 338 21.58 13.03 20.79
N PHE A 339 22.62 13.81 21.09
CA PHE A 339 22.48 15.25 21.23
C PHE A 339 22.36 15.94 19.86
N ASP A 340 23.25 15.61 18.92
CA ASP A 340 23.33 16.32 17.64
C ASP A 340 22.13 16.05 16.70
N VAL A 341 21.61 14.83 16.66
CA VAL A 341 20.56 14.43 15.71
C VAL A 341 19.19 14.42 16.37
N ASP A 342 19.02 13.78 17.53
CA ASP A 342 17.69 13.70 18.16
C ASP A 342 17.22 15.02 18.77
N TYR A 343 18.14 15.96 19.04
CA TYR A 343 17.79 17.28 19.57
C TYR A 343 18.20 18.40 18.62
N VAL A 344 19.51 18.62 18.38
CA VAL A 344 19.93 19.82 17.64
C VAL A 344 19.32 19.86 16.25
N ALA A 345 19.39 18.76 15.48
CA ALA A 345 18.76 18.69 14.16
C ALA A 345 17.23 18.78 14.22
N HIS A 346 16.59 18.29 15.28
CA HIS A 346 15.15 18.36 15.52
C HIS A 346 14.68 19.81 15.78
N GLU A 347 15.31 20.49 16.74
CA GLU A 347 14.95 21.86 17.11
C GLU A 347 15.25 22.86 16.00
N ILE A 348 16.38 22.68 15.30
CA ILE A 348 16.65 23.44 14.09
C ILE A 348 15.59 23.14 13.01
N GLY A 349 15.06 21.91 12.96
CA GLY A 349 14.00 21.50 12.04
C GLY A 349 12.72 22.31 12.27
N HIS A 350 12.36 22.54 13.54
CA HIS A 350 11.30 23.48 13.91
C HIS A 350 11.61 24.91 13.48
N GLN A 351 12.83 25.40 13.68
CA GLN A 351 13.20 26.76 13.23
C GLN A 351 13.04 26.94 11.71
N PHE A 352 13.24 25.87 10.93
CA PHE A 352 12.97 25.80 9.49
C PHE A 352 11.52 25.46 9.12
N GLY A 353 10.63 25.24 10.09
CA GLY A 353 9.18 25.09 9.87
C GLY A 353 8.65 23.66 9.90
N GLY A 354 9.47 22.66 10.22
CA GLY A 354 9.02 21.27 10.34
C GLY A 354 8.07 21.06 11.52
N ASP A 355 6.98 20.32 11.30
CA ASP A 355 6.09 19.81 12.35
C ASP A 355 6.47 18.40 12.78
N HIS A 356 5.99 18.02 13.96
CA HIS A 356 6.12 16.65 14.43
C HIS A 356 5.41 15.66 13.52
N THR A 357 6.06 14.52 13.26
CA THR A 357 5.54 13.49 12.34
C THR A 357 4.91 12.29 13.03
N PHE A 358 5.02 12.17 14.36
CA PHE A 358 4.57 11.02 15.13
C PHE A 358 3.05 11.03 15.40
N ASN A 359 2.46 9.85 15.60
CA ASN A 359 1.03 9.66 15.86
C ASN A 359 0.67 9.03 17.22
N GLY A 360 1.67 8.82 18.09
CA GLY A 360 1.50 8.30 19.45
C GLY A 360 0.87 9.29 20.43
N THR A 361 0.56 8.81 21.64
CA THR A 361 -0.11 9.61 22.69
C THR A 361 0.46 9.38 24.10
N ILE A 362 1.46 8.52 24.25
CA ILE A 362 2.07 8.16 25.55
C ILE A 362 3.41 8.88 25.73
N GLY A 363 3.81 9.15 26.98
CA GLY A 363 5.10 9.78 27.30
C GLY A 363 5.20 11.20 26.73
N SER A 364 6.32 11.54 26.10
CA SER A 364 6.52 12.85 25.46
C SER A 364 5.59 13.08 24.26
N CYS A 365 4.99 12.03 23.67
CA CYS A 365 3.97 12.17 22.63
C CYS A 365 2.62 12.71 23.17
N SER A 366 2.44 12.79 24.50
CA SER A 366 1.24 13.35 25.13
C SER A 366 1.32 14.89 25.26
N GLY A 367 0.36 15.51 25.96
CA GLY A 367 0.50 16.92 26.39
C GLY A 367 0.39 17.99 25.30
N GLY A 368 -0.11 17.64 24.12
CA GLY A 368 -0.29 18.60 23.01
C GLY A 368 0.88 18.68 22.03
N ASN A 369 1.91 17.84 22.19
CA ASN A 369 3.05 17.81 21.26
C ASN A 369 2.69 17.20 19.89
N ARG A 370 1.65 16.37 19.79
CA ARG A 370 1.26 15.74 18.51
C ARG A 370 0.63 16.75 17.54
N ALA A 371 1.25 16.96 16.38
CA ALA A 371 0.71 17.76 15.29
C ALA A 371 -0.22 16.92 14.38
N ALA A 372 -1.54 17.05 14.54
CA ALA A 372 -2.52 16.22 13.81
C ALA A 372 -2.46 16.33 12.28
N SER A 373 -2.03 17.48 11.75
CA SER A 373 -1.85 17.75 10.32
C SER A 373 -0.56 17.18 9.73
N SER A 374 0.32 16.62 10.56
CA SER A 374 1.64 16.13 10.18
C SER A 374 1.96 14.71 10.72
N ALA A 375 1.06 14.12 11.50
CA ALA A 375 1.21 12.82 12.17
C ALA A 375 1.14 11.59 11.22
N TYR A 376 2.10 11.47 10.30
CA TYR A 376 2.19 10.40 9.30
C TYR A 376 2.91 9.13 9.77
N GLU A 377 3.62 9.17 10.90
CA GLU A 377 4.39 8.03 11.41
C GLU A 377 3.70 7.36 12.61
N PRO A 378 3.64 6.02 12.68
CA PRO A 378 2.99 5.31 13.78
C PRO A 378 3.76 5.45 15.09
N GLY A 379 3.03 5.53 16.22
CA GLY A 379 3.62 5.59 17.57
C GLY A 379 4.55 6.79 17.73
N SER A 380 5.74 6.58 18.29
CA SER A 380 6.78 7.61 18.44
C SER A 380 7.35 8.13 17.11
N GLY A 381 7.06 7.46 15.99
CA GLY A 381 7.75 7.66 14.71
C GLY A 381 9.24 7.32 14.76
N THR A 382 9.92 7.58 13.64
CA THR A 382 11.26 7.08 13.33
C THR A 382 12.19 8.15 12.75
N THR A 383 11.67 9.20 12.11
CA THR A 383 12.50 10.25 11.49
C THR A 383 12.85 11.40 12.44
N ILE A 384 13.70 12.35 12.01
CA ILE A 384 14.21 13.44 12.86
C ILE A 384 13.10 14.24 13.53
N MET A 385 12.01 14.58 12.83
CA MET A 385 10.90 15.35 13.42
C MET A 385 9.91 14.48 14.21
N ALA A 386 10.20 13.19 14.38
CA ALA A 386 9.44 12.31 15.26
C ALA A 386 10.03 12.34 16.68
N TYR A 387 9.43 11.58 17.60
CA TYR A 387 9.83 11.47 19.00
C TYR A 387 10.37 10.06 19.31
N ALA A 388 11.17 9.52 18.39
CA ALA A 388 11.73 8.18 18.52
C ALA A 388 12.45 8.03 19.88
N GLY A 389 12.03 7.03 20.67
CA GLY A 389 12.65 6.71 21.96
C GLY A 389 12.02 7.35 23.20
N ILE A 390 11.12 8.34 23.06
CA ILE A 390 10.67 9.16 24.21
C ILE A 390 9.15 9.14 24.47
N CYS A 391 8.41 8.29 23.77
CA CYS A 391 6.96 8.12 23.93
C CYS A 391 6.56 6.89 24.77
N GLY A 392 7.46 6.39 25.60
CA GLY A 392 7.19 5.28 26.52
C GLY A 392 6.74 4.02 25.78
N ALA A 393 5.54 3.53 26.10
CA ALA A 393 4.99 2.32 25.49
C ALA A 393 4.68 2.47 23.98
N ASP A 394 4.65 3.69 23.44
CA ASP A 394 4.45 3.96 22.01
C ASP A 394 5.77 3.99 21.20
N ASN A 395 6.92 3.80 21.84
CA ASN A 395 8.22 3.79 21.16
C ASN A 395 8.32 2.69 20.10
N THR A 396 8.58 3.08 18.84
CA THR A 396 8.83 2.17 17.72
C THR A 396 10.31 1.83 17.58
N GLN A 397 11.19 2.73 17.96
CA GLN A 397 12.65 2.57 17.98
C GLN A 397 13.29 3.48 19.04
N PRO A 398 14.56 3.23 19.45
CA PRO A 398 15.18 3.96 20.55
C PRO A 398 15.71 5.37 20.19
N ASN A 399 16.06 5.64 18.93
CA ASN A 399 16.56 6.94 18.47
C ASN A 399 16.07 7.20 17.03
N SER A 400 16.03 8.44 16.58
CA SER A 400 15.58 8.80 15.23
C SER A 400 16.56 8.29 14.16
N ASP A 401 16.13 8.02 12.94
CA ASP A 401 17.06 7.86 11.82
C ASP A 401 17.45 9.24 11.29
N ALA A 402 18.70 9.40 10.85
CA ALA A 402 19.27 10.71 10.48
C ALA A 402 18.80 11.21 9.11
N PHE A 403 17.49 11.31 8.89
CA PHE A 403 16.84 11.86 7.69
C PHE A 403 15.45 12.42 8.03
N PHE A 404 14.88 13.22 7.13
CA PHE A 404 13.55 13.81 7.29
C PHE A 404 12.47 12.97 6.60
N HIS A 405 11.31 12.80 7.25
CA HIS A 405 10.12 12.33 6.57
C HIS A 405 9.75 13.29 5.43
N SER A 406 9.16 12.78 4.35
CA SER A 406 8.73 13.59 3.20
C SER A 406 7.80 14.75 3.59
N ARG A 407 7.02 14.61 4.67
CA ARG A 407 6.22 15.72 5.21
C ARG A 407 7.09 16.87 5.76
N SER A 408 8.13 16.56 6.54
CA SER A 408 9.03 17.57 7.07
C SER A 408 9.83 18.24 5.95
N PHE A 409 10.20 17.46 4.93
CA PHE A 409 10.79 17.99 3.69
C PHE A 409 9.86 19.01 3.03
N ASP A 410 8.58 18.70 2.81
CA ASP A 410 7.61 19.64 2.21
C ASP A 410 7.58 20.98 2.96
N GLN A 411 7.59 20.94 4.29
CA GLN A 411 7.50 22.12 5.15
C GLN A 411 8.77 22.96 5.12
N ILE A 412 9.93 22.31 5.27
CA ILE A 412 11.23 22.99 5.25
C ILE A 412 11.49 23.60 3.88
N VAL A 413 11.23 22.87 2.79
CA VAL A 413 11.44 23.37 1.43
C VAL A 413 10.51 24.55 1.12
N ALA A 414 9.26 24.50 1.58
CA ALA A 414 8.34 25.64 1.47
C ALA A 414 8.87 26.88 2.20
N HIS A 415 9.42 26.73 3.41
CA HIS A 415 9.96 27.84 4.19
C HIS A 415 11.21 28.46 3.56
N ILE A 416 12.15 27.66 3.05
CA ILE A 416 13.40 28.16 2.44
C ILE A 416 13.22 28.63 0.98
N SER A 417 12.03 28.47 0.41
CA SER A 417 11.71 28.89 -0.96
C SER A 417 10.81 30.15 -1.01
N ARG A 418 10.49 30.74 0.14
CA ARG A 418 9.70 31.98 0.22
C ARG A 418 10.50 33.21 -0.23
N ALA A 419 9.80 34.26 -0.63
CA ALA A 419 10.42 35.51 -1.08
C ALA A 419 11.23 36.23 0.02
N GLN A 420 10.91 36.00 1.29
CA GLN A 420 11.56 36.60 2.46
C GLN A 420 12.72 35.74 3.02
N ASP A 421 13.14 34.70 2.30
CA ASP A 421 14.33 33.95 2.66
C ASP A 421 15.57 34.85 2.59
N CYS A 422 16.47 34.70 3.57
CA CYS A 422 17.66 35.55 3.74
C CYS A 422 18.98 34.82 3.47
N SER A 423 18.91 33.59 2.92
CA SER A 423 20.11 32.79 2.68
C SER A 423 20.99 33.37 1.58
N ALA A 424 22.29 33.08 1.68
CA ALA A 424 23.19 33.17 0.55
C ALA A 424 23.06 31.91 -0.30
N THR A 425 22.71 32.06 -1.58
CA THR A 425 22.48 30.94 -2.51
C THR A 425 23.69 30.68 -3.39
N THR A 426 24.00 29.40 -3.62
CA THR A 426 25.02 28.97 -4.58
C THR A 426 24.53 27.77 -5.38
N ALA A 427 24.83 27.74 -6.68
CA ALA A 427 24.50 26.58 -7.51
C ALA A 427 25.35 25.37 -7.07
N THR A 428 24.71 24.21 -6.92
CA THR A 428 25.40 22.95 -6.57
C THR A 428 26.01 22.27 -7.80
N GLY A 429 25.53 22.61 -8.99
CA GLY A 429 25.81 21.85 -10.21
C GLY A 429 25.13 20.47 -10.22
N ASN A 430 24.14 20.29 -9.36
CA ASN A 430 23.34 19.09 -9.20
C ASN A 430 21.92 19.31 -9.73
N ALA A 431 21.26 18.25 -10.17
CA ALA A 431 19.85 18.21 -10.51
C ALA A 431 19.21 17.10 -9.70
N ALA A 432 18.07 17.40 -9.06
CA ALA A 432 17.35 16.41 -8.28
C ALA A 432 16.93 15.20 -9.13
N PRO A 433 16.80 14.01 -8.52
CA PRO A 433 16.32 12.83 -9.22
C PRO A 433 14.88 13.02 -9.71
N VAL A 434 14.49 12.23 -10.72
CA VAL A 434 13.11 12.14 -11.20
C VAL A 434 12.54 10.81 -10.73
N VAL A 435 11.45 10.84 -9.96
CA VAL A 435 10.89 9.67 -9.28
C VAL A 435 9.56 9.23 -9.90
N ASN A 436 9.33 7.92 -9.92
CA ASN A 436 8.09 7.30 -10.37
C ASN A 436 7.70 6.15 -9.42
N ALA A 437 6.61 6.34 -8.67
CA ALA A 437 6.10 5.39 -7.69
C ALA A 437 5.32 4.22 -8.34
N GLY A 438 5.10 4.26 -9.66
CA GLY A 438 4.36 3.25 -10.41
C GLY A 438 2.85 3.47 -10.37
N ARG A 439 2.09 2.50 -10.89
CA ARG A 439 0.62 2.56 -10.95
C ARG A 439 -0.01 2.24 -9.59
N ASN A 440 -1.27 2.64 -9.42
CA ASN A 440 -2.09 2.26 -8.27
C ASN A 440 -2.49 0.77 -8.30
N TYR A 441 -2.74 0.17 -7.13
CA TYR A 441 -3.13 -1.24 -7.01
C TYR A 441 -4.32 -1.45 -6.06
N ALA A 442 -5.00 -2.58 -6.22
CA ALA A 442 -5.94 -3.12 -5.25
C ALA A 442 -5.37 -4.42 -4.66
N ILE A 443 -5.46 -4.59 -3.34
CA ILE A 443 -4.94 -5.77 -2.62
C ILE A 443 -5.98 -6.36 -1.67
N PRO A 444 -5.90 -7.67 -1.37
CA PRO A 444 -6.74 -8.30 -0.35
C PRO A 444 -6.35 -7.87 1.08
N LEU A 445 -7.30 -8.00 2.02
CA LEU A 445 -7.06 -7.79 3.45
C LEU A 445 -5.95 -8.70 3.97
N ARG A 446 -5.22 -8.24 5.00
CA ARG A 446 -4.25 -9.04 5.76
C ARG A 446 -3.26 -9.84 4.90
N THR A 447 -2.86 -9.29 3.77
CA THR A 447 -2.00 -9.99 2.80
C THR A 447 -0.72 -9.18 2.55
N PRO A 448 0.47 -9.80 2.64
CA PRO A 448 1.73 -9.17 2.28
C PRO A 448 1.76 -8.61 0.86
N PHE A 449 2.48 -7.50 0.68
CA PHE A 449 2.69 -6.90 -0.63
C PHE A 449 4.06 -6.24 -0.77
N THR A 450 4.54 -6.10 -2.00
CA THR A 450 5.79 -5.39 -2.32
C THR A 450 5.50 -4.24 -3.26
N LEU A 451 5.89 -3.04 -2.86
CA LEU A 451 5.88 -1.87 -3.74
C LEU A 451 7.23 -1.77 -4.43
N THR A 452 7.21 -1.44 -5.71
CA THR A 452 8.40 -1.23 -6.55
C THR A 452 8.16 -0.03 -7.42
N GLY A 453 9.03 0.97 -7.33
CA GLY A 453 9.04 2.12 -8.23
C GLY A 453 10.38 2.23 -8.94
N SER A 454 10.68 3.44 -9.41
CA SER A 454 11.93 3.74 -10.10
C SER A 454 12.29 5.21 -9.92
N ALA A 455 13.56 5.54 -10.10
CA ALA A 455 14.00 6.92 -10.27
C ALA A 455 15.22 6.97 -11.18
N THR A 456 15.42 8.10 -11.84
CA THR A 456 16.60 8.39 -12.65
C THR A 456 17.24 9.69 -12.19
N ASP A 457 18.56 9.73 -12.17
CA ASP A 457 19.31 10.94 -11.82
C ASP A 457 19.94 11.58 -13.06
N PRO A 458 19.70 12.87 -13.36
CA PRO A 458 20.29 13.53 -14.52
C PRO A 458 21.82 13.64 -14.48
N ASN A 459 22.43 13.58 -13.29
CA ASN A 459 23.87 13.61 -13.09
C ASN A 459 24.50 12.21 -12.96
N ASN A 460 23.68 11.16 -13.01
CA ASN A 460 24.07 9.77 -12.82
C ASN A 460 24.70 9.51 -11.43
N ASP A 461 24.21 10.23 -10.43
CA ASP A 461 24.53 10.03 -9.02
C ASP A 461 23.85 8.77 -8.45
N ALA A 462 24.41 8.18 -7.39
CA ALA A 462 23.92 6.93 -6.82
C ALA A 462 22.71 7.14 -5.89
N LEU A 463 21.58 6.55 -6.27
CA LEU A 463 20.31 6.79 -5.60
C LEU A 463 20.06 5.89 -4.38
N THR A 464 19.42 6.46 -3.35
CA THR A 464 18.79 5.71 -2.26
C THR A 464 17.30 6.04 -2.18
N TYR A 465 16.51 5.09 -1.68
CA TYR A 465 15.05 5.10 -1.72
C TYR A 465 14.45 4.83 -0.35
N SER A 466 13.38 5.56 0.00
CA SER A 466 12.47 5.23 1.10
C SER A 466 11.02 5.18 0.61
N TRP A 467 10.28 4.16 1.05
CA TRP A 467 8.84 4.09 0.88
C TRP A 467 8.16 4.49 2.19
N GLU A 468 7.36 5.55 2.15
CA GLU A 468 6.78 6.22 3.30
C GLU A 468 5.26 6.21 3.21
N GLN A 469 4.56 5.74 4.24
CA GLN A 469 3.10 5.84 4.27
C GLN A 469 2.70 7.30 4.50
N TYR A 470 1.75 7.80 3.70
CA TYR A 470 1.33 9.21 3.70
C TYR A 470 -0.18 9.34 3.99
N ASN A 471 -0.66 8.61 5.01
CA ASN A 471 -2.02 8.73 5.53
C ASN A 471 -2.01 9.49 6.87
N LEU A 472 -2.94 10.43 7.04
CA LEU A 472 -3.29 10.99 8.35
C LEU A 472 -4.46 10.21 8.95
N GLY A 473 -4.53 10.16 10.27
CA GLY A 473 -5.68 9.59 10.95
C GLY A 473 -5.72 9.88 12.45
N PRO A 474 -6.63 9.20 13.17
CA PRO A 474 -6.72 9.30 14.62
C PRO A 474 -5.39 8.99 15.32
N ALA A 475 -5.12 9.67 16.43
CA ALA A 475 -3.99 9.35 17.29
C ALA A 475 -4.16 7.96 17.92
N GLY A 476 -3.07 7.24 18.17
CA GLY A 476 -3.17 5.92 18.79
C GLY A 476 -1.87 5.12 18.85
N ALA A 477 -1.95 3.97 19.49
CA ALA A 477 -0.82 3.07 19.67
C ALA A 477 -0.35 2.48 18.32
N PRO A 478 0.97 2.30 18.11
CA PRO A 478 1.53 1.83 16.84
C PRO A 478 1.08 0.41 16.44
N ASN A 479 0.59 -0.39 17.38
CA ASN A 479 0.12 -1.76 17.14
C ASN A 479 -1.42 -1.91 17.22
N ALA A 480 -2.15 -0.80 17.42
CA ALA A 480 -3.61 -0.78 17.41
C ALA A 480 -4.16 0.50 16.72
N PRO A 481 -3.74 0.78 15.47
CA PRO A 481 -4.24 1.92 14.70
C PRO A 481 -5.73 1.76 14.38
N SER A 482 -6.44 2.88 14.26
CA SER A 482 -7.86 2.94 13.89
C SER A 482 -8.10 3.94 12.76
N GLY A 483 -9.18 3.78 12.00
CA GLY A 483 -9.52 4.67 10.89
C GLY A 483 -8.40 4.74 9.85
N ASP A 484 -7.94 5.93 9.50
CA ASP A 484 -6.84 6.11 8.55
C ASP A 484 -5.46 6.30 9.22
N ALA A 485 -5.32 5.99 10.51
CA ALA A 485 -4.04 6.08 11.21
C ALA A 485 -2.94 5.29 10.45
N PRO A 486 -1.69 5.78 10.47
CA PRO A 486 -0.57 5.13 9.80
C PRO A 486 -0.32 3.72 10.37
N LEU A 487 -0.06 2.78 9.48
CA LEU A 487 0.14 1.35 9.75
C LEU A 487 1.61 0.92 9.66
N PHE A 488 2.39 1.61 8.81
CA PHE A 488 3.75 1.24 8.46
C PHE A 488 4.72 2.36 8.84
N ARG A 489 5.73 1.99 9.63
CA ARG A 489 6.84 2.87 9.99
C ARG A 489 7.77 3.06 8.79
N VAL A 490 8.63 4.06 8.88
CA VAL A 490 9.69 4.27 7.90
C VAL A 490 10.96 3.54 8.36
N PHE A 491 11.80 3.17 7.39
CA PHE A 491 13.13 2.62 7.62
C PHE A 491 14.15 3.46 6.87
N ALA A 492 15.41 3.42 7.31
CA ALA A 492 16.52 4.09 6.65
C ALA A 492 16.55 3.84 5.13
N PRO A 493 16.81 4.88 4.30
CA PRO A 493 16.83 4.75 2.84
C PRO A 493 17.82 3.68 2.37
N THR A 494 17.44 2.86 1.39
CA THR A 494 18.28 1.78 0.84
C THR A 494 18.54 1.96 -0.65
N ALA A 495 19.48 1.22 -1.23
CA ALA A 495 19.70 1.23 -2.68
C ALA A 495 18.55 0.56 -3.49
N SER A 496 17.63 -0.15 -2.83
CA SER A 496 16.52 -0.85 -3.48
C SER A 496 15.32 0.08 -3.66
N PRO A 497 14.77 0.24 -4.88
CA PRO A 497 13.52 0.96 -5.11
C PRO A 497 12.28 0.14 -4.69
N SER A 498 12.48 -1.09 -4.20
CA SER A 498 11.43 -1.99 -3.73
C SER A 498 11.42 -2.13 -2.21
N ARG A 499 10.22 -2.15 -1.62
CA ARG A 499 9.97 -2.47 -0.20
C ARG A 499 8.81 -3.44 -0.04
N THR A 500 9.01 -4.46 0.78
CA THR A 500 7.98 -5.41 1.21
C THR A 500 7.34 -4.96 2.52
N PHE A 501 6.02 -5.14 2.62
CA PHE A 501 5.19 -4.75 3.75
C PHE A 501 4.40 -5.96 4.31
N PRO A 502 4.62 -6.35 5.58
CA PRO A 502 5.73 -5.97 6.45
C PRO A 502 7.09 -6.39 5.88
N ARG A 503 8.20 -6.08 6.57
CA ARG A 503 9.52 -6.54 6.13
C ARG A 503 9.52 -8.04 5.88
N LEU A 504 10.23 -8.48 4.84
CA LEU A 504 10.33 -9.90 4.49
C LEU A 504 10.78 -10.76 5.68
N ALA A 505 11.72 -10.28 6.49
CA ALA A 505 12.17 -10.98 7.69
C ALA A 505 11.05 -11.21 8.73
N ASP A 506 10.08 -10.29 8.82
CA ASP A 506 8.92 -10.45 9.72
C ASP A 506 7.98 -11.53 9.19
N ILE A 507 7.73 -11.54 7.87
CA ILE A 507 6.93 -12.56 7.18
C ILE A 507 7.55 -13.95 7.38
N LEU A 508 8.85 -14.12 7.10
CA LEU A 508 9.52 -15.43 7.17
C LEU A 508 9.60 -16.02 8.59
N ASN A 509 9.64 -15.15 9.60
CA ASN A 509 9.69 -15.55 11.01
C ASN A 509 8.30 -15.64 11.66
N ASN A 510 7.23 -15.33 10.92
CA ASN A 510 5.86 -15.19 11.46
C ASN A 510 5.82 -14.22 12.65
N THR A 511 6.63 -13.17 12.61
CA THR A 511 6.71 -12.14 13.64
C THR A 511 6.14 -10.83 13.13
N GLN A 512 5.94 -9.90 14.05
CA GLN A 512 5.49 -8.57 13.71
C GLN A 512 6.40 -7.53 14.35
N THR A 513 7.02 -6.70 13.52
CA THR A 513 7.72 -5.51 14.00
C THR A 513 6.69 -4.44 14.39
N ARG A 514 6.96 -3.76 15.50
CA ARG A 514 6.09 -2.68 15.99
C ARG A 514 5.96 -1.56 14.95
N GLY A 515 4.74 -1.15 14.66
CA GLY A 515 4.44 -0.18 13.60
C GLY A 515 4.56 -0.75 12.18
N GLU A 516 4.50 -2.07 12.00
CA GLU A 516 4.32 -2.73 10.69
C GLU A 516 3.07 -3.62 10.76
N LEU A 517 1.92 -3.10 10.33
CA LEU A 517 0.63 -3.81 10.40
C LEU A 517 0.00 -3.99 9.03
N LEU A 518 -0.32 -5.24 8.69
CA LEU A 518 -1.16 -5.52 7.54
C LEU A 518 -2.58 -4.97 7.77
N PRO A 519 -3.20 -4.35 6.76
CA PRO A 519 -4.52 -3.73 6.90
C PRO A 519 -5.58 -4.80 7.15
N SER A 520 -6.37 -4.61 8.21
CA SER A 520 -7.39 -5.58 8.67
C SER A 520 -8.81 -5.24 8.22
N TYR A 521 -9.01 -4.09 7.58
CA TYR A 521 -10.27 -3.63 6.99
C TYR A 521 -9.99 -2.85 5.70
N GLY A 522 -11.02 -2.66 4.88
CA GLY A 522 -10.92 -1.94 3.61
C GLY A 522 -10.63 -0.46 3.84
N ARG A 523 -9.57 0.04 3.19
CA ARG A 523 -9.11 1.44 3.26
C ARG A 523 -8.19 1.76 2.10
N ARG A 524 -7.95 3.04 1.85
CA ARG A 524 -6.91 3.51 0.91
C ARG A 524 -5.63 3.81 1.67
N LEU A 525 -4.55 3.13 1.29
CA LEU A 525 -3.20 3.45 1.72
C LEU A 525 -2.57 4.37 0.67
N ILE A 526 -1.92 5.43 1.12
CA ILE A 526 -1.15 6.35 0.28
C ILE A 526 0.31 6.10 0.62
N PHE A 527 1.14 5.89 -0.40
CA PHE A 527 2.58 5.73 -0.22
C PHE A 527 3.33 6.73 -1.08
N ARG A 528 4.39 7.32 -0.52
CA ARG A 528 5.38 8.12 -1.24
C ARG A 528 6.65 7.30 -1.44
N LEU A 529 7.13 7.25 -2.67
CA LEU A 529 8.50 6.83 -2.97
C LEU A 529 9.37 8.08 -2.99
N VAL A 530 10.32 8.17 -2.07
CA VAL A 530 11.29 9.27 -1.99
C VAL A 530 12.64 8.77 -2.50
N ALA A 531 13.26 9.50 -3.42
CA ALA A 531 14.61 9.20 -3.90
C ALA A 531 15.59 10.33 -3.50
N ARG A 532 16.81 9.94 -3.13
CA ARG A 532 17.90 10.85 -2.76
C ARG A 532 19.12 10.51 -3.61
N ASP A 533 19.77 11.51 -4.20
CA ASP A 533 20.98 11.30 -5.02
C ASP A 533 22.27 11.19 -4.21
N ASN A 534 22.23 11.54 -2.92
CA ASN A 534 23.35 11.48 -1.99
C ASN A 534 24.61 12.23 -2.48
N ARG A 535 24.43 13.31 -3.24
CA ARG A 535 25.55 14.13 -3.69
C ARG A 535 26.10 15.00 -2.55
N ALA A 536 27.39 14.87 -2.29
CA ALA A 536 28.08 15.71 -1.32
C ALA A 536 28.02 17.20 -1.72
N GLY A 537 27.70 18.08 -0.75
CA GLY A 537 27.71 19.54 -0.94
C GLY A 537 26.40 20.13 -1.47
N GLY A 538 25.33 19.32 -1.52
CA GLY A 538 23.98 19.74 -1.91
C GLY A 538 23.24 18.60 -2.59
N GLY A 539 22.74 17.67 -1.78
CA GLY A 539 22.00 16.51 -2.25
C GLY A 539 20.63 16.90 -2.81
N GLY A 540 20.21 16.16 -3.82
CA GLY A 540 18.92 16.25 -4.46
C GLY A 540 17.95 15.22 -3.91
N VAL A 541 16.73 15.69 -3.62
CA VAL A 541 15.63 14.87 -3.14
C VAL A 541 14.38 15.21 -3.93
N ASP A 542 13.69 14.16 -4.37
CA ASP A 542 12.38 14.24 -5.02
C ASP A 542 11.53 13.03 -4.65
N TYR A 543 10.22 13.09 -4.92
CA TYR A 543 9.31 11.98 -4.61
C TYR A 543 8.11 11.89 -5.55
N ASP A 544 7.51 10.70 -5.62
CA ASP A 544 6.23 10.47 -6.28
C ASP A 544 5.30 9.66 -5.37
N SER A 545 3.98 9.74 -5.58
CA SER A 545 2.97 9.10 -4.73
C SER A 545 2.11 8.10 -5.50
N MET A 546 1.72 7.02 -4.83
CA MET A 546 0.79 6.02 -5.36
C MET A 546 -0.21 5.56 -4.30
N ASN A 547 -1.34 5.01 -4.77
CA ASN A 547 -2.43 4.53 -3.94
C ASN A 547 -2.52 3.00 -3.98
N VAL A 548 -2.73 2.41 -2.81
CA VAL A 548 -3.05 0.99 -2.64
C VAL A 548 -4.41 0.88 -1.96
N VAL A 549 -5.40 0.36 -2.68
CA VAL A 549 -6.75 0.13 -2.14
C VAL A 549 -6.82 -1.26 -1.52
N VAL A 550 -7.15 -1.33 -0.24
CA VAL A 550 -7.40 -2.60 0.45
C VAL A 550 -8.86 -2.96 0.29
N VAL A 551 -9.14 -4.10 -0.33
CA VAL A 551 -10.49 -4.50 -0.73
C VAL A 551 -11.17 -5.26 0.42
N PRO A 552 -12.27 -4.75 1.02
CA PRO A 552 -12.87 -5.34 2.21
C PRO A 552 -13.54 -6.71 1.98
N THR A 553 -13.81 -7.07 0.73
CA THR A 553 -14.49 -8.32 0.33
C THR A 553 -13.51 -9.43 -0.08
N ALA A 554 -12.20 -9.18 -0.05
CA ALA A 554 -11.18 -10.12 -0.46
C ALA A 554 -10.09 -10.27 0.61
N GLY A 555 -9.51 -11.46 0.70
CA GLY A 555 -8.44 -11.81 1.63
C GLY A 555 -8.88 -12.57 2.88
N PRO A 556 -7.91 -13.10 3.65
CA PRO A 556 -6.48 -13.10 3.34
C PRO A 556 -6.12 -14.09 2.23
N PHE A 557 -5.23 -13.68 1.33
CA PHE A 557 -4.60 -14.59 0.37
C PHE A 557 -3.45 -15.32 1.08
N VAL A 558 -3.53 -16.64 1.17
CA VAL A 558 -2.66 -17.44 2.06
C VAL A 558 -2.23 -18.73 1.40
N VAL A 559 -0.93 -19.02 1.35
CA VAL A 559 -0.38 -20.34 1.03
C VAL A 559 -0.75 -21.29 2.16
N THR A 560 -1.46 -22.36 1.83
CA THR A 560 -1.96 -23.34 2.81
C THR A 560 -1.07 -24.59 2.90
N ALA A 561 -0.39 -24.94 1.82
CA ALA A 561 0.61 -26.01 1.81
C ALA A 561 1.71 -25.74 0.77
N PRO A 562 2.97 -26.09 1.06
CA PRO A 562 3.46 -26.75 2.28
C PRO A 562 3.59 -25.79 3.47
N ASN A 563 3.15 -26.18 4.67
CA ASN A 563 3.25 -25.36 5.90
C ASN A 563 3.64 -26.15 7.16
N SER A 564 4.06 -27.41 7.02
CA SER A 564 4.52 -28.24 8.15
C SER A 564 6.04 -28.41 8.10
N ALA A 565 6.70 -28.26 9.25
CA ALA A 565 8.14 -28.49 9.38
C ALA A 565 8.55 -29.95 9.11
N ASN A 566 7.58 -30.89 9.19
CA ASN A 566 7.80 -32.31 8.90
C ASN A 566 7.61 -32.66 7.42
N THR A 567 7.18 -31.70 6.59
CA THR A 567 7.02 -31.92 5.16
C THR A 567 8.39 -32.16 4.52
N SER A 568 8.49 -33.24 3.73
CA SER A 568 9.69 -33.57 2.97
C SER A 568 9.33 -33.88 1.52
N TRP A 569 9.81 -33.05 0.61
CA TRP A 569 9.64 -33.21 -0.83
C TRP A 569 10.82 -33.93 -1.43
N LEU A 570 10.56 -34.78 -2.42
CA LEU A 570 11.57 -35.56 -3.11
C LEU A 570 11.74 -35.03 -4.53
N VAL A 571 12.97 -34.69 -4.92
CA VAL A 571 13.28 -34.21 -6.27
C VAL A 571 12.89 -35.27 -7.31
N GLY A 572 12.22 -34.84 -8.38
CA GLY A 572 11.70 -35.72 -9.42
C GLY A 572 10.35 -36.39 -9.11
N ALA A 573 9.86 -36.32 -7.87
CA ALA A 573 8.49 -36.73 -7.54
C ALA A 573 7.52 -35.54 -7.72
N PRO A 574 6.27 -35.79 -8.19
CA PRO A 574 5.22 -34.77 -8.19
C PRO A 574 4.95 -34.25 -6.77
N GLN A 575 4.84 -32.93 -6.64
CA GLN A 575 4.54 -32.19 -5.42
C GLN A 575 3.33 -31.29 -5.64
N GLN A 576 2.63 -30.93 -4.57
CA GLN A 576 1.48 -30.04 -4.62
C GLN A 576 1.70 -28.78 -3.81
N VAL A 577 1.31 -27.65 -4.37
CA VAL A 577 1.19 -26.35 -3.68
C VAL A 577 -0.28 -25.98 -3.65
N SER A 578 -0.77 -25.45 -2.53
CA SER A 578 -2.14 -24.96 -2.39
C SER A 578 -2.20 -23.62 -1.67
N TRP A 579 -3.20 -22.81 -1.98
CA TRP A 579 -3.43 -21.49 -1.39
C TRP A 579 -4.92 -21.13 -1.38
N ASN A 580 -5.31 -20.17 -0.54
CA ASN A 580 -6.63 -19.59 -0.52
C ASN A 580 -6.72 -18.45 -1.54
N VAL A 581 -7.51 -18.62 -2.60
CA VAL A 581 -7.78 -17.58 -3.62
C VAL A 581 -8.43 -16.34 -3.00
N ALA A 582 -9.25 -16.50 -1.95
CA ALA A 582 -9.80 -15.42 -1.13
C ALA A 582 -10.44 -14.25 -1.92
N ASN A 583 -11.27 -14.56 -2.92
CA ASN A 583 -11.94 -13.62 -3.83
C ASN A 583 -11.02 -12.70 -4.65
N THR A 584 -9.71 -12.98 -4.72
CA THR A 584 -8.74 -12.12 -5.42
C THR A 584 -8.89 -12.12 -6.95
N THR A 585 -9.56 -13.12 -7.51
CA THR A 585 -9.90 -13.17 -8.95
C THR A 585 -11.02 -12.20 -9.35
N GLN A 586 -11.80 -11.70 -8.39
CA GLN A 586 -12.91 -10.79 -8.64
C GLN A 586 -12.45 -9.34 -8.72
N ALA A 587 -13.19 -8.51 -9.47
CA ALA A 587 -13.00 -7.07 -9.44
C ALA A 587 -13.22 -6.53 -8.02
N PRO A 588 -12.44 -5.51 -7.57
CA PRO A 588 -11.47 -4.73 -8.33
C PRO A 588 -10.03 -5.28 -8.33
N ILE A 589 -9.74 -6.42 -7.67
CA ILE A 589 -8.38 -7.01 -7.64
C ILE A 589 -8.04 -7.67 -8.97
N SER A 590 -8.95 -8.49 -9.51
CA SER A 590 -8.84 -9.13 -10.83
C SER A 590 -7.55 -9.94 -11.05
N ALA A 591 -7.00 -10.57 -10.00
CA ALA A 591 -5.81 -11.41 -10.10
C ALA A 591 -6.20 -12.81 -10.61
N THR A 592 -6.32 -12.96 -11.93
CA THR A 592 -6.72 -14.23 -12.58
C THR A 592 -5.63 -15.29 -12.57
N ASN A 593 -4.36 -14.90 -12.41
CA ASN A 593 -3.20 -15.77 -12.50
C ASN A 593 -2.19 -15.50 -11.37
N VAL A 594 -1.41 -16.53 -11.01
CA VAL A 594 -0.34 -16.48 -10.02
C VAL A 594 0.94 -17.14 -10.54
N ASP A 595 2.07 -16.79 -9.91
CA ASP A 595 3.34 -17.50 -10.06
C ASP A 595 3.67 -18.27 -8.78
N VAL A 596 4.18 -19.49 -8.93
CA VAL A 596 4.64 -20.37 -7.85
C VAL A 596 6.17 -20.43 -7.88
N LEU A 597 6.79 -19.91 -6.83
CA LEU A 597 8.23 -19.74 -6.71
C LEU A 597 8.79 -20.59 -5.55
N LEU A 598 10.00 -21.11 -5.73
CA LEU A 598 10.74 -21.87 -4.73
C LEU A 598 11.97 -21.09 -4.23
N SER A 599 12.11 -21.10 -2.91
CA SER A 599 13.34 -20.74 -2.20
C SER A 599 14.00 -21.99 -1.61
N THR A 600 15.33 -22.00 -1.55
CA THR A 600 16.13 -23.02 -0.87
C THR A 600 16.97 -22.44 0.28
N ASP A 601 16.84 -21.15 0.56
CA ASP A 601 17.64 -20.37 1.51
C ASP A 601 16.79 -19.76 2.66
N GLY A 602 15.68 -20.42 3.00
CA GLY A 602 14.79 -20.02 4.08
C GLY A 602 13.79 -18.93 3.69
N GLY A 603 13.63 -18.65 2.40
CA GLY A 603 12.77 -17.60 1.85
C GLY A 603 13.46 -16.25 1.65
N LEU A 604 14.79 -16.18 1.81
CA LEU A 604 15.55 -14.94 1.59
C LEU A 604 15.56 -14.55 0.11
N THR A 605 15.65 -15.54 -0.79
CA THR A 605 15.54 -15.37 -2.24
C THR A 605 14.62 -16.42 -2.85
N PHE A 606 14.00 -16.09 -3.99
CA PHE A 606 13.13 -16.99 -4.75
C PHE A 606 13.58 -17.11 -6.22
N PRO A 607 14.79 -17.64 -6.49
CA PRO A 607 15.37 -17.65 -7.84
C PRO A 607 14.75 -18.70 -8.77
N THR A 608 14.02 -19.69 -8.22
CA THR A 608 13.46 -20.80 -8.99
C THR A 608 11.97 -20.61 -9.20
N THR A 609 11.56 -20.33 -10.43
CA THR A 609 10.15 -20.37 -10.82
C THR A 609 9.75 -21.81 -11.12
N LEU A 610 8.83 -22.36 -10.32
CA LEU A 610 8.30 -23.71 -10.54
C LEU A 610 7.19 -23.68 -11.59
N LEU A 611 6.32 -22.67 -11.52
CA LEU A 611 5.25 -22.44 -12.47
C LEU A 611 4.94 -20.95 -12.54
N ALA A 612 4.75 -20.42 -13.75
CA ALA A 612 4.46 -19.00 -13.98
C ALA A 612 3.11 -18.85 -14.67
N ASN A 613 2.42 -17.74 -14.40
CA ASN A 613 1.17 -17.35 -15.06
C ASN A 613 0.09 -18.47 -15.03
N THR A 614 0.03 -19.22 -13.93
CA THR A 614 -0.94 -20.31 -13.78
C THR A 614 -2.26 -19.78 -13.22
N PRO A 615 -3.42 -20.41 -13.48
CA PRO A 615 -4.69 -19.94 -12.95
C PRO A 615 -4.66 -19.76 -11.42
N ASN A 616 -5.30 -18.70 -10.94
CA ASN A 616 -5.49 -18.48 -9.51
C ASN A 616 -6.73 -19.25 -9.01
N ASP A 617 -6.63 -20.58 -9.00
CA ASP A 617 -7.73 -21.51 -8.67
C ASP A 617 -7.54 -22.27 -7.35
N GLY A 618 -6.40 -22.07 -6.69
CA GLY A 618 -6.14 -22.49 -5.31
C GLY A 618 -5.20 -23.68 -5.16
N PHE A 619 -4.76 -24.33 -6.24
CA PHE A 619 -3.74 -25.38 -6.16
C PHE A 619 -3.03 -25.67 -7.48
N GLU A 620 -1.80 -26.17 -7.41
CA GLU A 620 -1.07 -26.69 -8.56
C GLU A 620 -0.26 -27.94 -8.22
N THR A 621 -0.14 -28.85 -9.18
CA THR A 621 0.75 -30.02 -9.09
C THR A 621 1.97 -29.80 -9.98
N LEU A 622 3.15 -29.83 -9.38
CA LEU A 622 4.42 -29.49 -10.01
C LEU A 622 5.48 -30.55 -9.74
N THR A 623 6.53 -30.61 -10.55
CA THR A 623 7.69 -31.48 -10.29
C THR A 623 8.90 -30.60 -10.04
N LEU A 624 9.63 -30.86 -8.96
CA LEU A 624 10.86 -30.12 -8.68
C LEU A 624 11.92 -30.40 -9.76
N PRO A 625 12.56 -29.37 -10.33
CA PRO A 625 13.66 -29.56 -11.28
C PRO A 625 14.79 -30.40 -10.68
N ALA A 626 15.40 -31.26 -11.49
CA ALA A 626 16.52 -32.11 -11.06
C ALA A 626 17.76 -31.31 -10.59
N SER A 627 17.86 -30.03 -10.97
CA SER A 627 18.93 -29.12 -10.55
C SER A 627 18.76 -28.58 -9.12
N VAL A 628 17.61 -28.79 -8.47
CA VAL A 628 17.37 -28.32 -7.10
C VAL A 628 18.15 -29.20 -6.12
N ALA A 629 19.03 -28.58 -5.33
CA ALA A 629 19.79 -29.26 -4.30
C ALA A 629 18.95 -29.61 -3.06
N ALA A 630 19.37 -30.63 -2.31
CA ALA A 630 18.76 -30.95 -1.02
C ALA A 630 18.92 -29.79 -0.03
N THR A 631 17.88 -29.48 0.71
CA THR A 631 17.86 -28.40 1.71
C THR A 631 16.84 -28.68 2.81
N THR A 632 17.04 -28.14 4.01
CA THR A 632 16.04 -28.11 5.09
C THR A 632 15.39 -26.72 5.25
N GLN A 633 15.67 -25.81 4.32
CA GLN A 633 15.26 -24.41 4.37
C GLN A 633 14.40 -24.04 3.15
N ALA A 634 13.62 -24.98 2.62
CA ALA A 634 12.77 -24.69 1.48
C ALA A 634 11.54 -23.87 1.88
N ARG A 635 11.14 -22.91 1.03
CA ARG A 635 9.90 -22.12 1.15
C ARG A 635 9.22 -22.00 -0.20
N ILE A 636 7.89 -21.93 -0.19
CA ILE A 636 7.08 -21.63 -1.36
C ILE A 636 6.53 -20.22 -1.23
N LYS A 637 6.60 -19.45 -2.32
CA LYS A 637 5.90 -18.17 -2.48
C LYS A 637 4.90 -18.30 -3.61
N VAL A 638 3.66 -17.90 -3.34
CA VAL A 638 2.63 -17.73 -4.37
C VAL A 638 2.35 -16.24 -4.49
N GLN A 639 2.50 -15.69 -5.69
CA GLN A 639 2.33 -14.26 -5.95
C GLN A 639 1.35 -14.00 -7.09
N ALA A 640 0.59 -12.91 -7.00
CA ALA A 640 -0.28 -12.50 -8.10
C ALA A 640 0.54 -12.07 -9.32
N THR A 641 0.28 -12.68 -10.48
CA THR A 641 0.97 -12.30 -11.72
C THR A 641 0.56 -10.88 -12.13
N GLY A 642 1.52 -9.98 -12.26
CA GLY A 642 1.27 -8.56 -12.53
C GLY A 642 0.66 -7.76 -11.37
N GLY A 643 0.40 -8.40 -10.22
CA GLY A 643 -0.02 -7.75 -8.98
C GLY A 643 1.17 -7.44 -8.05
N ILE A 644 0.87 -6.90 -6.86
CA ILE A 644 1.89 -6.59 -5.83
C ILE A 644 1.79 -7.47 -4.59
N PHE A 645 0.69 -8.22 -4.43
CA PHE A 645 0.45 -9.04 -3.24
C PHE A 645 0.91 -10.48 -3.44
N PHE A 646 1.26 -11.13 -2.35
CA PHE A 646 1.75 -12.51 -2.33
C PHE A 646 1.58 -13.10 -0.94
N ASP A 647 1.84 -14.40 -0.83
CA ASP A 647 2.06 -15.04 0.46
C ASP A 647 3.20 -16.08 0.38
N VAL A 648 3.79 -16.40 1.53
CA VAL A 648 4.91 -17.35 1.66
C VAL A 648 4.53 -18.41 2.68
N SER A 649 4.86 -19.67 2.42
CA SER A 649 4.69 -20.75 3.39
C SER A 649 5.27 -20.39 4.76
N ASP A 650 4.54 -20.65 5.84
CA ASP A 650 4.84 -20.29 7.24
C ASP A 650 6.01 -21.05 7.85
N ASN A 651 6.32 -22.26 7.36
CA ASN A 651 7.42 -23.09 7.86
C ASN A 651 8.42 -23.50 6.77
N ASN A 652 9.69 -23.63 7.16
CA ASN A 652 10.70 -24.30 6.34
C ASN A 652 10.30 -25.77 6.18
N PHE A 653 10.42 -26.31 4.97
CA PHE A 653 10.28 -27.75 4.72
C PHE A 653 11.55 -28.33 4.09
N LYS A 654 11.63 -29.67 4.06
CA LYS A 654 12.80 -30.38 3.53
C LYS A 654 12.64 -30.70 2.05
N ILE A 655 13.71 -30.55 1.28
CA ILE A 655 13.87 -31.12 -0.06
C ILE A 655 14.98 -32.17 0.01
N GLU A 656 14.68 -33.37 -0.47
CA GLU A 656 15.60 -34.49 -0.57
C GLU A 656 15.93 -34.80 -2.03
N VAL A 657 17.20 -35.12 -2.28
CA VAL A 657 17.65 -35.65 -3.57
C VAL A 657 17.86 -37.16 -3.41
N PRO A 658 17.22 -38.01 -4.22
CA PRO A 658 17.43 -39.45 -4.15
C PRO A 658 18.89 -39.83 -4.44
N ALA A 659 19.54 -40.54 -3.51
CA ALA A 659 20.91 -41.05 -3.66
C ALA A 659 21.00 -42.36 -4.47
N GLY A 660 19.87 -42.93 -4.86
CA GLY A 660 19.74 -44.17 -5.62
C GLY A 660 18.25 -44.49 -5.91
N PRO A 661 17.97 -45.69 -6.44
CA PRO A 661 16.60 -46.16 -6.67
C PRO A 661 15.73 -46.05 -5.42
N THR A 662 14.60 -45.35 -5.50
CA THR A 662 13.64 -45.16 -4.38
C THR A 662 12.21 -45.14 -4.89
N PHE A 663 11.26 -45.26 -3.97
CA PHE A 663 9.84 -44.99 -4.22
C PHE A 663 9.37 -43.69 -3.57
N PHE A 664 8.17 -43.24 -3.94
CA PHE A 664 7.41 -42.19 -3.28
C PHE A 664 5.95 -42.59 -3.17
N LEU A 665 5.24 -42.00 -2.21
CA LEU A 665 3.79 -42.12 -2.09
C LEU A 665 3.14 -40.89 -2.69
N GLN A 666 2.14 -41.09 -3.55
CA GLN A 666 1.38 -40.02 -4.16
C GLN A 666 -0.12 -40.31 -4.00
N GLY A 667 -0.84 -39.33 -3.45
CA GLY A 667 -2.29 -39.32 -3.45
C GLY A 667 -2.87 -38.80 -4.77
N PRO A 668 -4.19 -38.68 -4.90
CA PRO A 668 -4.82 -38.06 -6.07
C PRO A 668 -4.34 -36.62 -6.27
N ALA A 669 -4.29 -36.15 -7.52
CA ALA A 669 -4.05 -34.74 -7.83
C ALA A 669 -5.26 -33.89 -7.39
N GLY A 670 -5.00 -32.69 -6.84
CA GLY A 670 -6.02 -31.81 -6.27
C GLY A 670 -6.37 -32.17 -4.82
N ALA A 671 -5.85 -31.37 -3.88
CA ALA A 671 -5.97 -31.50 -2.43
C ALA A 671 -5.29 -32.74 -1.83
N ALA A 672 -4.49 -32.57 -0.78
CA ALA A 672 -3.89 -33.67 -0.02
C ALA A 672 -4.97 -34.69 0.39
N GLY A 673 -5.05 -35.82 -0.33
CA GLY A 673 -5.99 -36.94 -0.16
C GLY A 673 -7.23 -36.61 0.67
N THR A 674 -8.04 -35.64 0.25
CA THR A 674 -9.13 -35.16 1.11
C THR A 674 -10.30 -36.12 0.98
N LEU A 675 -10.60 -36.87 2.03
CA LEU A 675 -11.70 -37.82 2.05
C LEU A 675 -12.83 -37.27 2.91
N SER A 676 -14.08 -37.33 2.43
CA SER A 676 -15.21 -36.86 3.21
C SER A 676 -16.44 -37.74 3.08
N PHE A 677 -17.07 -38.03 4.23
CA PHE A 677 -18.30 -38.82 4.32
C PHE A 677 -19.00 -38.57 5.66
N CYS A 678 -20.28 -38.95 5.77
CA CYS A 678 -21.06 -38.80 7.00
C CYS A 678 -20.61 -39.78 8.10
N ALA A 679 -20.79 -39.42 9.36
CA ALA A 679 -20.51 -40.33 10.47
C ALA A 679 -21.23 -41.67 10.29
N GLY A 680 -20.49 -42.78 10.39
CA GLY A 680 -21.00 -44.14 10.20
C GLY A 680 -20.71 -44.73 8.81
N ASN A 681 -20.16 -43.93 7.89
CA ASN A 681 -19.82 -44.38 6.55
C ASN A 681 -18.33 -44.68 6.39
N SER A 682 -17.94 -45.09 5.19
CA SER A 682 -16.54 -45.31 4.80
C SER A 682 -16.27 -44.68 3.43
N GLY A 683 -14.99 -44.44 3.14
CA GLY A 683 -14.52 -43.94 1.86
C GLY A 683 -13.14 -44.49 1.53
N THR A 684 -12.64 -44.22 0.32
CA THR A 684 -11.35 -44.75 -0.13
C THR A 684 -10.45 -43.65 -0.70
N VAL A 685 -9.14 -43.81 -0.54
CA VAL A 685 -8.11 -42.93 -1.10
C VAL A 685 -7.22 -43.75 -2.02
N ALA A 686 -7.14 -43.34 -3.29
CA ALA A 686 -6.19 -43.92 -4.23
C ALA A 686 -4.77 -43.54 -3.81
N LEU A 687 -3.89 -44.53 -3.75
CA LEU A 687 -2.50 -44.38 -3.36
C LEU A 687 -1.63 -44.96 -4.47
N THR A 688 -0.82 -44.12 -5.09
CA THR A 688 0.19 -44.56 -6.05
C THR A 688 1.53 -44.68 -5.34
N VAL A 689 2.14 -45.85 -5.50
CA VAL A 689 3.52 -46.10 -5.08
C VAL A 689 4.41 -45.85 -6.30
N GLY A 690 4.80 -44.60 -6.50
CA GLY A 690 5.64 -44.20 -7.62
C GLY A 690 7.09 -44.67 -7.46
N GLN A 691 7.82 -44.73 -8.56
CA GLN A 691 9.22 -45.17 -8.59
C GLN A 691 10.12 -44.10 -9.19
N LEU A 692 11.33 -43.97 -8.65
CA LEU A 692 12.39 -43.10 -9.15
C LEU A 692 13.67 -43.91 -9.35
N GLN A 693 14.47 -43.48 -10.33
CA GLN A 693 15.76 -44.09 -10.66
C GLN A 693 15.70 -45.63 -10.84
N GLY A 694 14.60 -46.15 -11.38
CA GLY A 694 14.44 -47.58 -11.70
C GLY A 694 14.18 -48.50 -10.49
N PHE A 695 13.62 -48.00 -9.39
CA PHE A 695 13.25 -48.82 -8.22
C PHE A 695 12.16 -49.84 -8.53
N THR A 696 12.37 -51.12 -8.18
CA THR A 696 11.43 -52.23 -8.44
C THR A 696 11.04 -53.01 -7.16
N GLY A 697 11.28 -52.46 -5.97
CA GLY A 697 11.03 -53.12 -4.69
C GLY A 697 9.54 -53.18 -4.29
N GLN A 698 9.23 -53.98 -3.26
CA GLN A 698 7.89 -54.04 -2.66
C GLN A 698 7.77 -53.13 -1.43
N VAL A 699 6.63 -52.47 -1.27
CA VAL A 699 6.35 -51.45 -0.24
C VAL A 699 5.20 -51.93 0.65
N THR A 700 5.45 -52.02 1.96
CA THR A 700 4.46 -52.36 2.99
C THR A 700 3.74 -51.10 3.48
N LEU A 701 2.41 -51.12 3.49
CA LEU A 701 1.55 -49.99 3.78
C LEU A 701 0.92 -50.06 5.17
N ALA A 702 0.82 -48.92 5.85
CA ALA A 702 0.19 -48.76 7.16
C ALA A 702 -0.45 -47.36 7.29
N ALA A 703 -1.19 -47.12 8.38
CA ALA A 703 -1.74 -45.82 8.71
C ALA A 703 -1.53 -45.48 10.19
N THR A 704 -1.26 -44.22 10.49
CA THR A 704 -1.06 -43.68 11.84
C THR A 704 -1.87 -42.39 12.05
N ASN A 705 -1.93 -41.89 13.29
CA ASN A 705 -2.66 -40.68 13.69
C ASN A 705 -4.18 -40.73 13.44
N LEU A 706 -4.84 -41.84 13.78
CA LEU A 706 -6.27 -42.03 13.56
C LEU A 706 -7.10 -41.43 14.71
N PRO A 707 -8.15 -40.63 14.44
CA PRO A 707 -9.06 -40.11 15.46
C PRO A 707 -9.98 -41.21 16.03
N ALA A 708 -10.58 -40.96 17.19
CA ALA A 708 -11.46 -41.93 17.84
C ALA A 708 -12.64 -42.33 16.94
N GLY A 709 -12.82 -43.64 16.75
CA GLY A 709 -13.87 -44.21 15.90
C GLY A 709 -13.53 -44.28 14.40
N VAL A 710 -12.29 -44.00 13.99
CA VAL A 710 -11.81 -44.14 12.60
C VAL A 710 -10.82 -45.31 12.46
N THR A 711 -10.94 -46.07 11.37
CA THR A 711 -10.04 -47.19 11.01
C THR A 711 -9.60 -47.11 9.55
N VAL A 712 -8.42 -47.64 9.22
CA VAL A 712 -7.86 -47.67 7.85
C VAL A 712 -7.41 -49.08 7.48
N THR A 713 -7.76 -49.55 6.29
CA THR A 713 -7.41 -50.88 5.77
C THR A 713 -6.93 -50.81 4.33
N PHE A 714 -6.13 -51.80 3.90
CA PHE A 714 -5.61 -51.91 2.54
C PHE A 714 -5.97 -53.29 1.96
N PRO A 715 -6.30 -53.41 0.65
CA PRO A 715 -6.57 -54.70 0.01
C PRO A 715 -5.41 -55.70 0.13
N ALA A 716 -4.18 -55.19 0.01
CA ALA A 716 -2.95 -55.90 0.30
C ALA A 716 -2.05 -55.01 1.15
N ALA A 717 -1.48 -55.56 2.22
CA ALA A 717 -0.56 -54.84 3.09
C ALA A 717 0.79 -54.53 2.42
N THR A 718 1.12 -55.19 1.31
CA THR A 718 2.37 -54.98 0.56
C THR A 718 2.08 -54.92 -0.94
N VAL A 719 2.65 -53.93 -1.63
CA VAL A 719 2.43 -53.66 -3.07
C VAL A 719 3.75 -53.41 -3.80
N ALA A 720 3.85 -53.75 -5.09
CA ALA A 720 5.03 -53.45 -5.90
C ALA A 720 5.13 -51.96 -6.25
N ALA A 721 6.34 -51.41 -6.33
CA ALA A 721 6.52 -50.05 -6.85
C ALA A 721 6.09 -49.94 -8.32
N GLY A 722 5.63 -48.74 -8.71
CA GLY A 722 5.01 -48.47 -10.00
C GLY A 722 3.53 -48.87 -10.08
N THR A 723 2.92 -49.34 -8.99
CA THR A 723 1.51 -49.72 -8.93
C THR A 723 0.67 -48.76 -8.09
N SER A 724 -0.64 -48.80 -8.29
CA SER A 724 -1.61 -48.06 -7.49
C SER A 724 -2.46 -49.03 -6.67
N THR A 725 -2.85 -48.61 -5.46
CA THR A 725 -3.74 -49.32 -4.55
C THR A 725 -4.72 -48.35 -3.90
N THR A 726 -5.56 -48.81 -2.98
CA THR A 726 -6.57 -48.01 -2.29
C THR A 726 -6.50 -48.20 -0.79
N ALA A 727 -6.51 -47.11 -0.02
CA ALA A 727 -6.72 -47.14 1.42
C ALA A 727 -8.21 -46.93 1.73
N THR A 728 -8.85 -47.87 2.42
CA THR A 728 -10.25 -47.76 2.86
C THR A 728 -10.32 -47.24 4.28
N ILE A 729 -10.98 -46.10 4.48
CA ILE A 729 -11.09 -45.37 5.74
C ILE A 729 -12.56 -45.41 6.19
N THR A 730 -12.83 -45.86 7.41
CA THR A 730 -14.20 -46.06 7.94
C THR A 730 -14.38 -45.30 9.26
N SER A 731 -15.53 -44.64 9.46
CA SER A 731 -15.89 -44.02 10.74
C SER A 731 -17.12 -44.66 11.42
N ALA A 732 -17.22 -44.51 12.73
CA ALA A 732 -18.42 -44.85 13.50
C ALA A 732 -19.51 -43.77 13.39
N GLY A 733 -20.77 -44.14 13.65
CA GLY A 733 -21.91 -43.20 13.64
C GLY A 733 -21.87 -42.13 14.74
N THR A 734 -21.04 -42.33 15.76
CA THR A 734 -20.78 -41.39 16.85
C THR A 734 -19.52 -40.55 16.64
N THR A 735 -18.76 -40.77 15.56
CA THR A 735 -17.58 -39.98 15.26
C THR A 735 -17.98 -38.52 15.08
N VAL A 736 -17.35 -37.63 15.84
CA VAL A 736 -17.65 -36.20 15.81
C VAL A 736 -17.35 -35.62 14.42
N SER A 737 -18.24 -34.79 13.91
CA SER A 737 -18.01 -34.06 12.67
C SER A 737 -16.78 -33.15 12.82
N GLY A 738 -15.86 -33.22 11.88
CA GLY A 738 -14.60 -32.48 11.96
C GLY A 738 -13.60 -32.96 10.94
N THR A 739 -12.49 -32.24 10.85
CA THR A 739 -11.40 -32.52 9.92
C THR A 739 -10.18 -33.04 10.69
N TYR A 740 -9.63 -34.16 10.23
CA TYR A 740 -8.54 -34.89 10.87
C TYR A 740 -7.42 -35.16 9.86
N THR A 741 -6.16 -35.12 10.27
CA THR A 741 -5.03 -35.48 9.40
C THR A 741 -4.55 -36.89 9.74
N LEU A 742 -4.80 -37.83 8.84
CA LEU A 742 -4.32 -39.21 8.90
C LEU A 742 -2.97 -39.30 8.18
N GLN A 743 -2.10 -40.22 8.57
CA GLN A 743 -0.83 -40.42 7.89
C GLN A 743 -0.74 -41.85 7.32
N LEU A 744 -0.71 -41.96 6.00
CA LEU A 744 -0.42 -43.21 5.30
C LEU A 744 1.09 -43.39 5.23
N THR A 745 1.59 -44.58 5.56
CA THR A 745 3.01 -44.88 5.63
C THR A 745 3.34 -46.05 4.71
N GLY A 746 4.43 -45.96 3.95
CA GLY A 746 4.97 -47.01 3.10
C GLY A 746 6.41 -47.32 3.50
N VAL A 747 6.73 -48.60 3.67
CA VAL A 747 8.05 -49.07 4.11
C VAL A 747 8.59 -50.12 3.13
N SER A 748 9.81 -49.92 2.62
CA SER A 748 10.53 -50.92 1.83
C SER A 748 12.00 -50.96 2.27
N GLY A 749 12.45 -52.12 2.76
CA GLY A 749 13.76 -52.25 3.39
C GLY A 749 13.91 -51.27 4.56
N GLY A 750 14.93 -50.40 4.50
CA GLY A 750 15.16 -49.32 5.48
C GLY A 750 14.53 -47.97 5.13
N THR A 751 13.79 -47.86 4.01
CA THR A 751 13.21 -46.59 3.55
C THR A 751 11.74 -46.51 3.93
N THR A 752 11.37 -45.43 4.64
CA THR A 752 9.99 -45.10 5.00
C THR A 752 9.58 -43.81 4.29
N ARG A 753 8.39 -43.82 3.67
CA ARG A 753 7.75 -42.65 3.05
C ARG A 753 6.35 -42.49 3.63
N THR A 754 5.93 -41.24 3.82
CA THR A 754 4.61 -40.91 4.35
C THR A 754 3.83 -40.03 3.39
N LEU A 755 2.52 -40.12 3.47
CA LEU A 755 1.56 -39.26 2.78
C LEU A 755 0.48 -38.86 3.78
N ASP A 756 0.32 -37.57 4.01
CA ASP A 756 -0.75 -37.06 4.86
C ASP A 756 -2.07 -36.99 4.07
N VAL A 757 -3.16 -37.40 4.71
CA VAL A 757 -4.50 -37.55 4.14
C VAL A 757 -5.50 -36.86 5.07
N LEU A 758 -6.23 -35.90 4.55
CA LEU A 758 -7.18 -35.13 5.35
C LEU A 758 -8.57 -35.78 5.31
N LEU A 759 -9.07 -36.27 6.45
CA LEU A 759 -10.40 -36.87 6.58
C LEU A 759 -11.38 -35.86 7.19
N THR A 760 -12.48 -35.56 6.48
CA THR A 760 -13.58 -34.73 6.98
C THR A 760 -14.84 -35.55 7.20
N ILE A 761 -15.26 -35.68 8.46
CA ILE A 761 -16.56 -36.26 8.82
C ILE A 761 -17.63 -35.18 8.68
N LEU A 762 -18.57 -35.39 7.73
CA LEU A 762 -19.56 -34.40 7.35
C LEU A 762 -20.63 -34.20 8.44
N PRO A 763 -20.95 -32.94 8.78
CA PRO A 763 -22.11 -32.60 9.61
C PRO A 763 -23.44 -32.69 8.83
N GLY A 764 -24.56 -32.90 9.54
CA GLY A 764 -25.93 -32.87 8.96
C GLY A 764 -26.55 -31.46 8.87
N ILE A 765 -27.70 -31.33 8.20
CA ILE A 765 -28.42 -30.04 8.07
C ILE A 765 -29.07 -29.63 9.40
N THR A 766 -28.80 -28.40 9.84
CA THR A 766 -29.34 -27.86 11.10
C THR A 766 -30.27 -26.65 10.92
N GLN A 767 -30.31 -26.03 9.72
CA GLN A 767 -31.11 -24.81 9.44
C GLN A 767 -31.73 -24.85 8.03
N ALA A 768 -32.89 -24.23 7.86
CA ALA A 768 -33.53 -24.02 6.55
C ALA A 768 -32.94 -22.80 5.80
N PRO A 769 -32.88 -22.81 4.45
CA PRO A 769 -32.41 -21.67 3.66
C PRO A 769 -33.43 -20.52 3.60
N THR A 770 -32.99 -19.34 3.19
CA THR A 770 -33.83 -18.15 2.98
C THR A 770 -33.72 -17.68 1.52
N VAL A 771 -34.83 -17.60 0.79
CA VAL A 771 -34.83 -17.10 -0.61
C VAL A 771 -34.46 -15.62 -0.63
N THR A 772 -33.47 -15.27 -1.46
CA THR A 772 -32.90 -13.92 -1.59
C THR A 772 -33.26 -13.25 -2.92
N ALA A 773 -33.51 -14.03 -3.97
CA ALA A 773 -33.95 -13.53 -5.27
C ALA A 773 -34.93 -14.51 -5.95
N PRO A 774 -35.93 -14.02 -6.71
CA PRO A 774 -36.40 -12.64 -6.72
C PRO A 774 -36.86 -12.20 -5.32
N ALA A 775 -36.83 -10.89 -5.04
CA ALA A 775 -37.35 -10.40 -3.78
C ALA A 775 -38.87 -10.61 -3.72
N THR A 776 -39.40 -10.78 -2.51
CA THR A 776 -40.84 -10.96 -2.32
C THR A 776 -41.60 -9.77 -2.91
N GLY A 777 -42.50 -10.03 -3.86
CA GLY A 777 -43.29 -9.02 -4.55
C GLY A 777 -42.61 -8.35 -5.75
N SER A 778 -41.42 -8.80 -6.18
CA SER A 778 -40.77 -8.26 -7.39
C SER A 778 -41.69 -8.36 -8.61
N THR A 779 -41.63 -7.35 -9.48
CA THR A 779 -42.38 -7.31 -10.74
C THR A 779 -41.44 -7.18 -11.92
N ARG A 780 -41.89 -7.58 -13.12
CA ARG A 780 -41.10 -7.59 -14.36
C ARG A 780 -39.81 -8.41 -14.27
N THR A 781 -39.83 -9.50 -13.52
CA THR A 781 -38.73 -10.46 -13.47
C THR A 781 -38.60 -11.19 -14.81
N SER A 782 -37.42 -11.72 -15.14
CA SER A 782 -37.22 -12.59 -16.30
C SER A 782 -38.31 -13.66 -16.46
N LEU A 783 -38.57 -14.09 -17.69
CA LEU A 783 -39.34 -15.33 -17.93
C LEU A 783 -38.56 -16.58 -17.51
N ARG A 784 -37.26 -16.46 -17.23
CA ARG A 784 -36.41 -17.53 -16.70
C ARG A 784 -35.64 -17.00 -15.49
N PRO A 785 -36.34 -16.65 -14.40
CA PRO A 785 -35.73 -15.95 -13.27
C PRO A 785 -34.73 -16.85 -12.55
N ALA A 786 -33.54 -16.31 -12.23
CA ALA A 786 -32.62 -16.98 -11.32
C ALA A 786 -33.13 -16.84 -9.89
N ILE A 787 -33.78 -17.90 -9.40
CA ILE A 787 -34.20 -18.01 -8.01
C ILE A 787 -32.97 -18.33 -7.17
N SER A 788 -32.64 -17.50 -6.20
CA SER A 788 -31.43 -17.61 -5.37
C SER A 788 -31.79 -17.63 -3.89
N TRP A 789 -30.97 -18.26 -3.04
CA TRP A 789 -31.19 -18.32 -1.58
C TRP A 789 -29.89 -18.29 -0.77
N THR A 790 -29.99 -18.01 0.53
CA THR A 790 -28.88 -18.12 1.47
C THR A 790 -28.46 -19.59 1.61
N PRO A 791 -27.15 -19.89 1.51
CA PRO A 791 -26.68 -21.23 1.76
C PRO A 791 -26.97 -21.66 3.20
N ALA A 792 -27.69 -22.77 3.37
CA ALA A 792 -27.82 -23.42 4.67
C ALA A 792 -26.50 -24.12 5.06
N PRO A 793 -26.06 -24.05 6.33
CA PRO A 793 -24.89 -24.80 6.80
C PRO A 793 -24.98 -26.28 6.44
N ASN A 794 -23.88 -26.84 5.95
CA ASN A 794 -23.70 -28.27 5.63
C ASN A 794 -24.51 -28.77 4.41
N ALA A 795 -25.15 -27.87 3.65
CA ALA A 795 -25.87 -28.23 2.44
C ALA A 795 -24.94 -28.54 1.27
N THR A 796 -25.18 -29.66 0.60
CA THR A 796 -24.53 -30.08 -0.66
C THR A 796 -25.46 -29.91 -1.88
N GLY A 797 -26.71 -29.51 -1.64
CA GLY A 797 -27.71 -29.24 -2.66
C GLY A 797 -28.99 -28.72 -2.03
N TYR A 798 -29.99 -28.52 -2.87
CA TYR A 798 -31.28 -27.96 -2.50
C TYR A 798 -32.39 -28.58 -3.33
N GLU A 799 -33.61 -28.49 -2.82
CA GLU A 799 -34.82 -28.75 -3.60
C GLU A 799 -35.67 -27.49 -3.63
N VAL A 800 -36.03 -27.05 -4.82
CA VAL A 800 -36.79 -25.85 -5.10
C VAL A 800 -38.16 -26.24 -5.63
N GLN A 801 -39.20 -25.57 -5.13
CA GLN A 801 -40.56 -25.68 -5.66
C GLN A 801 -41.06 -24.34 -6.15
N LEU A 802 -41.66 -24.31 -7.35
CA LEU A 802 -42.43 -23.17 -7.87
C LEU A 802 -43.90 -23.58 -8.00
N ALA A 803 -44.83 -22.66 -7.79
CA ALA A 803 -46.26 -22.88 -7.99
C ALA A 803 -46.98 -21.62 -8.44
N LEU A 804 -48.22 -21.77 -8.90
CA LEU A 804 -49.12 -20.65 -9.21
C LEU A 804 -49.93 -20.17 -7.99
N ASP A 805 -49.81 -20.88 -6.86
CA ASP A 805 -50.45 -20.56 -5.59
C ASP A 805 -49.51 -20.77 -4.38
N ALA A 806 -49.76 -20.05 -3.29
CA ALA A 806 -48.93 -20.10 -2.08
C ALA A 806 -48.97 -21.44 -1.33
N ALA A 807 -49.99 -22.28 -1.57
CA ALA A 807 -50.12 -23.59 -0.93
C ALA A 807 -49.38 -24.71 -1.68
N PHE A 808 -48.80 -24.41 -2.85
CA PHE A 808 -48.12 -25.37 -3.73
C PHE A 808 -49.06 -26.53 -4.12
N THR A 809 -50.25 -26.19 -4.64
CA THR A 809 -51.26 -27.17 -5.06
C THR A 809 -51.52 -27.15 -6.57
N THR A 810 -51.25 -26.04 -7.25
CA THR A 810 -51.52 -25.78 -8.65
C THR A 810 -50.24 -25.42 -9.41
N GLY A 811 -50.01 -26.06 -10.54
CA GLY A 811 -48.86 -25.74 -11.41
C GLY A 811 -47.50 -25.96 -10.75
N VAL A 812 -47.39 -26.96 -9.86
CA VAL A 812 -46.20 -27.18 -9.04
C VAL A 812 -45.07 -27.76 -9.88
N ILE A 813 -43.93 -27.07 -9.89
CA ILE A 813 -42.66 -27.55 -10.44
C ILE A 813 -41.75 -27.84 -9.26
N THR A 814 -41.25 -29.08 -9.14
CA THR A 814 -40.26 -29.47 -8.14
C THR A 814 -38.95 -29.81 -8.82
N GLN A 815 -37.85 -29.21 -8.36
CA GLN A 815 -36.53 -29.42 -8.92
C GLN A 815 -35.50 -29.63 -7.80
N ALA A 816 -34.74 -30.73 -7.88
CA ALA A 816 -33.53 -30.92 -7.10
C ALA A 816 -32.33 -30.27 -7.81
N ILE A 817 -31.46 -29.62 -7.05
CA ILE A 817 -30.40 -28.74 -7.54
C ILE A 817 -29.16 -28.96 -6.69
N SER A 818 -28.00 -29.14 -7.31
CA SER A 818 -26.76 -29.37 -6.58
C SER A 818 -25.59 -28.78 -7.37
N PRO A 819 -24.60 -28.15 -6.71
CA PRO A 819 -24.58 -27.61 -5.34
C PRO A 819 -25.03 -26.13 -5.28
N THR A 820 -25.53 -25.59 -6.40
CA THR A 820 -25.83 -24.16 -6.52
C THR A 820 -26.96 -23.75 -5.60
N ASN A 821 -26.83 -22.57 -5.01
CA ASN A 821 -27.90 -21.91 -4.29
C ASN A 821 -28.81 -21.10 -5.23
N THR A 822 -28.87 -21.50 -6.51
CA THR A 822 -29.61 -20.83 -7.57
C THR A 822 -30.32 -21.82 -8.49
N PHE A 823 -31.52 -21.49 -8.94
CA PHE A 823 -32.35 -22.24 -9.88
C PHE A 823 -32.85 -21.35 -11.01
N VAL A 824 -32.77 -21.80 -12.26
CA VAL A 824 -33.43 -21.13 -13.39
C VAL A 824 -34.48 -22.09 -13.96
N PRO A 825 -35.79 -21.77 -13.86
CA PRO A 825 -36.82 -22.61 -14.43
C PRO A 825 -36.81 -22.52 -15.97
N ASN A 826 -37.52 -23.46 -16.60
CA ASN A 826 -37.93 -23.29 -17.99
C ASN A 826 -38.77 -22.01 -18.15
N GLN A 827 -38.93 -21.55 -19.40
CA GLN A 827 -39.64 -20.31 -19.68
C GLN A 827 -41.03 -20.31 -19.04
N LEU A 828 -41.18 -19.40 -18.09
CA LEU A 828 -42.42 -19.12 -17.38
C LEU A 828 -43.36 -18.30 -18.26
N GLN A 829 -44.64 -18.33 -17.91
CA GLN A 829 -45.65 -17.53 -18.61
C GLN A 829 -45.41 -16.05 -18.35
N ALA A 830 -45.52 -15.22 -19.39
CA ALA A 830 -45.39 -13.77 -19.27
C ALA A 830 -46.50 -13.18 -18.40
N SER A 831 -46.23 -12.04 -17.76
CA SER A 831 -47.18 -11.32 -16.89
C SER A 831 -47.88 -12.19 -15.83
N THR A 832 -47.22 -13.23 -15.31
CA THR A 832 -47.80 -14.22 -14.38
C THR A 832 -47.10 -14.18 -13.02
N GLN A 833 -47.86 -14.35 -11.93
CA GLN A 833 -47.34 -14.43 -10.57
C GLN A 833 -46.99 -15.88 -10.19
N TYR A 834 -45.81 -16.09 -9.59
CA TYR A 834 -45.33 -17.39 -9.11
C TYR A 834 -44.95 -17.32 -7.62
N PHE A 835 -45.08 -18.46 -6.92
CA PHE A 835 -44.67 -18.66 -5.52
C PHE A 835 -43.53 -19.68 -5.45
N VAL A 836 -42.54 -19.45 -4.57
CA VAL A 836 -41.36 -20.32 -4.45
C VAL A 836 -40.96 -20.61 -3.01
N ARG A 837 -40.48 -21.83 -2.76
CA ARG A 837 -39.85 -22.27 -1.49
C ARG A 837 -38.70 -23.24 -1.76
N VAL A 838 -37.75 -23.33 -0.82
CA VAL A 838 -36.51 -24.11 -0.98
C VAL A 838 -36.15 -24.87 0.30
N ARG A 839 -35.67 -26.12 0.21
CA ARG A 839 -35.06 -26.84 1.35
C ARG A 839 -33.64 -27.27 1.04
N ALA A 840 -32.81 -27.40 2.07
CA ALA A 840 -31.43 -27.88 1.95
C ALA A 840 -31.35 -29.41 1.92
N LEU A 841 -30.41 -29.91 1.13
CA LEU A 841 -30.02 -31.31 1.02
C LEU A 841 -28.53 -31.42 1.38
N SER A 842 -28.14 -32.47 2.10
CA SER A 842 -26.73 -32.82 2.35
C SER A 842 -26.48 -34.26 1.93
N GLY A 843 -25.21 -34.64 1.84
CA GLY A 843 -24.81 -36.04 1.74
C GLY A 843 -25.31 -36.91 2.91
N CYS A 844 -25.78 -36.29 4.00
CA CYS A 844 -26.31 -36.96 5.19
C CYS A 844 -27.85 -36.86 5.31
N GLY A 845 -28.57 -36.24 4.35
CA GLY A 845 -30.04 -36.13 4.34
C GLY A 845 -30.59 -34.71 4.10
N ALA A 846 -31.92 -34.58 4.06
CA ALA A 846 -32.66 -33.34 3.76
C ALA A 846 -33.11 -32.59 5.03
N GLY A 847 -33.06 -31.26 4.99
CA GLY A 847 -33.60 -30.36 6.01
C GLY A 847 -35.01 -29.83 5.70
N SER A 848 -35.46 -28.85 6.50
CA SER A 848 -36.78 -28.19 6.36
C SER A 848 -36.84 -27.19 5.19
N TYR A 849 -38.06 -26.90 4.69
CA TYR A 849 -38.30 -25.84 3.69
C TYR A 849 -38.22 -24.42 4.28
N SER A 850 -37.86 -23.47 3.41
CA SER A 850 -37.87 -22.03 3.64
C SER A 850 -39.28 -21.47 3.80
N ALA A 851 -39.35 -20.20 4.21
CA ALA A 851 -40.54 -19.39 3.99
C ALA A 851 -40.88 -19.26 2.49
N VAL A 852 -42.16 -19.03 2.18
CA VAL A 852 -42.68 -18.86 0.81
C VAL A 852 -42.55 -17.40 0.37
N ILE A 853 -42.05 -17.15 -0.84
CA ILE A 853 -42.02 -15.81 -1.46
C ILE A 853 -42.72 -15.82 -2.83
N SER A 854 -43.07 -14.65 -3.36
CA SER A 854 -43.71 -14.52 -4.69
C SER A 854 -43.06 -13.46 -5.58
N PHE A 855 -43.22 -13.59 -6.90
CA PHE A 855 -42.77 -12.61 -7.90
C PHE A 855 -43.64 -12.66 -9.18
N THR A 856 -43.57 -11.62 -10.01
CA THR A 856 -44.32 -11.51 -11.28
C THR A 856 -43.39 -11.31 -12.46
N THR A 857 -43.52 -12.15 -13.49
CA THR A 857 -42.71 -12.10 -14.72
C THR A 857 -43.03 -10.90 -15.62
N GLY A 858 -42.07 -10.44 -16.43
CA GLY A 858 -42.22 -9.32 -17.38
C GLY A 858 -43.08 -9.60 -18.62
N THR A 859 -43.27 -8.55 -19.43
CA THR A 859 -44.02 -8.60 -20.70
C THR A 859 -43.11 -9.07 -21.83
N GLN A 860 -43.63 -9.91 -22.72
CA GLN A 860 -42.92 -10.38 -23.92
C GLN A 860 -43.44 -9.64 -25.17
N THR A 861 -42.53 -9.18 -26.03
CA THR A 861 -42.85 -8.55 -27.32
C THR A 861 -42.00 -9.17 -28.42
N CYS A 862 -42.61 -9.59 -29.52
CA CYS A 862 -41.94 -10.25 -30.64
C CYS A 862 -41.93 -9.37 -31.88
N GLN A 863 -40.80 -9.36 -32.59
CA GLN A 863 -40.64 -8.68 -33.86
C GLN A 863 -40.08 -9.66 -34.89
N THR A 864 -40.63 -9.66 -36.10
CA THR A 864 -40.09 -10.41 -37.24
C THR A 864 -39.36 -9.45 -38.18
N LEU A 865 -38.11 -9.78 -38.51
CA LEU A 865 -37.23 -9.03 -39.39
C LEU A 865 -36.84 -9.90 -40.58
N ALA A 866 -37.01 -9.40 -41.80
CA ALA A 866 -36.60 -10.11 -43.01
C ALA A 866 -35.16 -9.76 -43.38
N ALA A 867 -34.40 -10.73 -43.89
CA ALA A 867 -33.07 -10.47 -44.44
C ALA A 867 -33.16 -9.62 -45.70
N THR A 868 -32.36 -8.57 -45.78
CA THR A 868 -32.29 -7.67 -46.95
C THR A 868 -31.14 -8.00 -47.89
N ASN A 869 -30.14 -8.74 -47.41
CA ASN A 869 -28.96 -9.13 -48.18
C ASN A 869 -29.11 -10.50 -48.85
N VAL A 870 -30.28 -10.75 -49.44
CA VAL A 870 -30.63 -11.96 -50.19
C VAL A 870 -31.30 -11.55 -51.50
N PRO A 871 -31.14 -12.31 -52.61
CA PRO A 871 -30.53 -13.63 -52.70
C PRO A 871 -28.99 -13.65 -52.59
N LEU A 872 -28.41 -14.71 -52.03
CA LEU A 872 -26.95 -14.97 -52.00
C LEU A 872 -26.63 -16.29 -52.69
N THR A 873 -25.69 -16.25 -53.64
CA THR A 873 -25.25 -17.42 -54.40
C THR A 873 -24.30 -18.29 -53.57
N ILE A 874 -24.57 -19.60 -53.51
CA ILE A 874 -23.66 -20.63 -53.00
C ILE A 874 -22.83 -21.12 -54.19
N SER A 875 -21.50 -20.99 -54.12
CA SER A 875 -20.62 -21.28 -55.25
C SER A 875 -20.57 -22.76 -55.56
N ALA A 876 -20.55 -23.10 -56.86
CA ALA A 876 -20.41 -24.48 -57.33
C ALA A 876 -18.95 -24.99 -57.33
N THR A 877 -17.99 -24.15 -56.96
CA THR A 877 -16.55 -24.47 -56.99
C THR A 877 -15.96 -24.52 -55.58
N GLY A 878 -15.40 -25.67 -55.19
CA GLY A 878 -14.84 -25.89 -53.85
C GLY A 878 -15.92 -25.98 -52.77
N THR A 879 -15.52 -26.09 -51.50
CA THR A 879 -16.44 -25.93 -50.36
C THR A 879 -16.79 -24.45 -50.19
N SER A 880 -18.07 -24.11 -50.23
CA SER A 880 -18.55 -22.72 -50.24
C SER A 880 -19.26 -22.38 -48.93
N THR A 881 -18.82 -21.33 -48.23
CA THR A 881 -19.51 -20.77 -47.06
C THR A 881 -20.04 -19.38 -47.37
N ILE A 882 -21.34 -19.17 -47.14
CA ILE A 882 -21.99 -17.86 -47.27
C ILE A 882 -22.63 -17.42 -45.95
N THR A 883 -22.71 -16.11 -45.74
CA THR A 883 -23.29 -15.51 -44.54
C THR A 883 -24.33 -14.45 -44.90
N SER A 884 -25.51 -14.52 -44.29
CA SER A 884 -26.54 -13.48 -44.33
C SER A 884 -26.76 -12.88 -42.94
N ILE A 885 -26.93 -11.55 -42.86
CA ILE A 885 -26.94 -10.82 -41.59
C ILE A 885 -28.25 -10.04 -41.45
N ILE A 886 -28.90 -10.17 -40.30
CA ILE A 886 -29.99 -9.31 -39.86
C ILE A 886 -29.51 -8.50 -38.65
N ALA A 887 -29.55 -7.18 -38.76
CA ALA A 887 -29.25 -6.27 -37.66
C ALA A 887 -30.50 -5.99 -36.82
N VAL A 888 -30.40 -6.21 -35.50
CA VAL A 888 -31.47 -5.96 -34.52
C VAL A 888 -31.06 -4.78 -33.66
N SER A 889 -31.94 -3.80 -33.44
CA SER A 889 -31.66 -2.59 -32.63
C SER A 889 -32.21 -2.65 -31.20
N ASN A 890 -32.91 -3.72 -30.83
CA ASN A 890 -33.57 -3.87 -29.54
C ASN A 890 -32.58 -4.28 -28.45
N THR A 891 -32.42 -3.45 -27.42
CA THR A 891 -31.48 -3.64 -26.30
C THR A 891 -31.95 -4.63 -25.23
N ASN A 892 -33.22 -5.06 -25.26
CA ASN A 892 -33.74 -6.04 -24.32
C ASN A 892 -33.17 -7.44 -24.61
N ARG A 893 -33.27 -8.34 -23.62
CA ARG A 893 -32.82 -9.73 -23.78
C ARG A 893 -33.74 -10.51 -24.70
N ALA A 894 -33.17 -11.35 -25.55
CA ALA A 894 -33.90 -12.34 -26.33
C ALA A 894 -34.55 -13.37 -25.38
N SER A 895 -35.87 -13.39 -25.36
CA SER A 895 -36.70 -14.31 -24.56
C SER A 895 -37.24 -15.48 -25.36
N ASN A 896 -37.31 -15.36 -26.69
CA ASN A 896 -37.57 -16.47 -27.62
C ASN A 896 -37.02 -16.13 -29.02
N ILE A 897 -36.61 -17.13 -29.80
CA ILE A 897 -36.09 -16.97 -31.17
C ILE A 897 -36.77 -17.99 -32.09
N ARG A 898 -37.17 -17.54 -33.29
CA ARG A 898 -37.62 -18.41 -34.38
C ARG A 898 -36.99 -17.95 -35.69
N VAL A 899 -36.66 -18.91 -36.55
CA VAL A 899 -36.25 -18.62 -37.94
C VAL A 899 -37.43 -18.92 -38.84
N ARG A 900 -37.91 -17.92 -39.58
CA ARG A 900 -39.09 -18.05 -40.46
C ARG A 900 -38.68 -18.02 -41.91
N ASN A 901 -39.42 -18.76 -42.74
CA ASN A 901 -39.35 -18.69 -44.20
C ASN A 901 -37.92 -18.85 -44.76
N LEU A 902 -37.10 -19.72 -44.16
CA LEU A 902 -35.78 -20.02 -44.70
C LEU A 902 -35.96 -20.79 -46.00
N ALA A 903 -35.54 -20.17 -47.11
CA ALA A 903 -35.67 -20.70 -48.45
C ALA A 903 -34.29 -20.74 -49.13
N ILE A 904 -33.86 -21.93 -49.54
CA ILE A 904 -32.60 -22.19 -50.24
C ILE A 904 -32.92 -23.05 -51.46
N THR A 905 -32.39 -22.66 -52.60
CA THR A 905 -32.35 -23.51 -53.80
C THR A 905 -31.02 -24.26 -53.81
N HIS A 906 -31.07 -25.59 -53.86
CA HIS A 906 -29.88 -26.46 -53.88
C HIS A 906 -30.24 -27.82 -54.51
N PRO A 907 -29.37 -28.43 -55.31
CA PRO A 907 -29.63 -29.76 -55.89
C PRO A 907 -29.76 -30.88 -54.84
N ASP A 908 -28.96 -30.82 -53.77
CA ASP A 908 -29.07 -31.75 -52.63
C ASP A 908 -28.79 -31.02 -51.30
N VAL A 909 -29.80 -30.89 -50.44
CA VAL A 909 -29.66 -30.16 -49.17
C VAL A 909 -28.84 -30.93 -48.12
N SER A 910 -28.57 -32.21 -48.31
CA SER A 910 -27.71 -33.00 -47.41
C SER A 910 -26.25 -32.57 -47.44
N GLU A 911 -25.87 -31.72 -48.38
CA GLU A 911 -24.54 -31.15 -48.49
C GLU A 911 -24.38 -29.89 -47.61
N LEU A 912 -25.50 -29.33 -47.15
CA LEU A 912 -25.57 -28.07 -46.43
C LEU A 912 -25.55 -28.24 -44.89
N GLU A 913 -24.73 -27.44 -44.23
CA GLU A 913 -24.86 -27.13 -42.81
C GLU A 913 -25.33 -25.68 -42.65
N ILE A 914 -26.42 -25.48 -41.91
CA ILE A 914 -27.05 -24.17 -41.70
C ILE A 914 -27.02 -23.87 -40.21
N SER A 915 -26.51 -22.69 -39.86
CA SER A 915 -26.38 -22.26 -38.47
C SER A 915 -26.77 -20.80 -38.28
N LEU A 916 -27.24 -20.48 -37.08
CA LEU A 916 -27.52 -19.11 -36.65
C LEU A 916 -26.58 -18.73 -35.51
N THR A 917 -25.95 -17.56 -35.63
CA THR A 917 -25.08 -16.99 -34.60
C THR A 917 -25.69 -15.70 -34.08
N ASN A 918 -25.83 -15.56 -32.76
CA ASN A 918 -26.35 -14.35 -32.13
C ASN A 918 -25.23 -13.28 -31.95
N PRO A 919 -25.58 -12.03 -31.57
CA PRO A 919 -24.61 -10.95 -31.37
C PRO A 919 -23.57 -11.23 -30.27
N ALA A 920 -23.88 -12.13 -29.33
CA ALA A 920 -22.97 -12.56 -28.27
C ALA A 920 -21.98 -13.66 -28.72
N GLY A 921 -21.97 -14.02 -30.01
CA GLY A 921 -21.06 -15.02 -30.58
C GLY A 921 -21.48 -16.48 -30.35
N ARG A 922 -22.67 -16.73 -29.78
CA ARG A 922 -23.18 -18.10 -29.61
C ARG A 922 -23.79 -18.59 -30.91
N ARG A 923 -23.46 -19.82 -31.31
CA ARG A 923 -23.85 -20.45 -32.57
C ARG A 923 -24.66 -21.71 -32.32
N VAL A 924 -25.77 -21.87 -33.03
CA VAL A 924 -26.58 -23.11 -33.06
C VAL A 924 -26.74 -23.61 -34.49
N VAL A 925 -26.73 -24.93 -34.68
CA VAL A 925 -26.99 -25.55 -35.98
C VAL A 925 -28.49 -25.77 -36.13
N LEU A 926 -29.07 -25.25 -37.21
CA LEU A 926 -30.48 -25.41 -37.54
C LEU A 926 -30.72 -26.67 -38.37
N PHE A 927 -29.81 -26.95 -39.30
CA PHE A 927 -29.87 -28.08 -40.23
C PHE A 927 -28.45 -28.63 -40.45
N SER A 928 -28.26 -29.94 -40.34
CA SER A 928 -26.94 -30.57 -40.38
C SER A 928 -26.91 -31.75 -41.36
N ARG A 929 -26.79 -31.45 -42.66
CA ARG A 929 -26.41 -32.44 -43.69
C ARG A 929 -27.26 -33.72 -43.71
N ILE A 930 -28.58 -33.56 -43.63
CA ILE A 930 -29.55 -34.66 -43.67
C ILE A 930 -30.39 -34.61 -44.95
N CYS A 931 -31.16 -35.68 -45.20
CA CYS A 931 -32.07 -35.82 -46.36
C CYS A 931 -31.37 -35.91 -47.72
N PRO A 932 -30.51 -36.93 -47.94
CA PRO A 932 -29.82 -37.12 -49.22
C PRO A 932 -30.79 -37.24 -50.39
N GLY A 933 -30.44 -36.62 -51.52
CA GLY A 933 -31.25 -36.57 -52.74
C GLY A 933 -32.45 -35.62 -52.68
N THR A 934 -32.59 -34.81 -51.63
CA THR A 934 -33.67 -33.81 -51.53
C THR A 934 -33.20 -32.47 -52.09
N GLY A 935 -33.84 -32.00 -53.16
CA GLY A 935 -33.58 -30.67 -53.72
C GLY A 935 -34.38 -29.58 -53.01
N ASN A 936 -33.74 -28.43 -52.80
CA ASN A 936 -34.27 -27.21 -52.17
C ASN A 936 -34.69 -27.38 -50.69
N LEU A 937 -34.57 -26.30 -49.93
CA LEU A 937 -35.00 -26.21 -48.54
C LEU A 937 -35.99 -25.05 -48.40
N SER A 938 -37.15 -25.30 -47.80
CA SER A 938 -38.14 -24.27 -47.45
C SER A 938 -38.75 -24.62 -46.10
N LEU A 939 -38.21 -24.05 -45.01
CA LEU A 939 -38.56 -24.42 -43.63
C LEU A 939 -38.61 -23.20 -42.71
N SER A 940 -39.34 -23.32 -41.61
CA SER A 940 -39.20 -22.47 -40.43
C SER A 940 -38.74 -23.31 -39.24
N PHE A 941 -37.95 -22.73 -38.33
CA PHE A 941 -37.42 -23.37 -37.14
C PHE A 941 -37.98 -22.73 -35.87
N ASP A 942 -38.56 -23.55 -35.01
CA ASP A 942 -39.08 -23.18 -33.69
C ASP A 942 -38.88 -24.37 -32.72
N ASP A 943 -38.28 -24.13 -31.55
CA ASP A 943 -38.10 -25.15 -30.52
C ASP A 943 -39.43 -25.70 -30.00
N ALA A 944 -40.50 -24.89 -30.06
CA ALA A 944 -41.84 -25.30 -29.66
C ALA A 944 -42.59 -26.14 -30.73
N ALA A 945 -42.01 -26.34 -31.91
CA ALA A 945 -42.65 -27.14 -32.95
C ALA A 945 -42.81 -28.60 -32.52
N THR A 946 -43.94 -29.22 -32.86
CA THR A 946 -44.20 -30.64 -32.57
C THR A 946 -43.49 -31.57 -33.57
N ALA A 947 -43.31 -31.12 -34.81
CA ALA A 947 -42.62 -31.86 -35.86
C ALA A 947 -41.10 -31.81 -35.66
N ALA A 948 -40.46 -32.98 -35.71
CA ALA A 948 -39.00 -33.07 -35.80
C ALA A 948 -38.55 -32.81 -37.24
N LEU A 949 -37.29 -32.43 -37.39
CA LEU A 949 -36.64 -32.38 -38.69
C LEU A 949 -36.50 -33.82 -39.25
N ALA A 950 -37.29 -34.17 -40.26
CA ALA A 950 -37.38 -35.52 -40.82
C ALA A 950 -37.56 -35.50 -42.35
N CYS A 951 -37.07 -36.54 -43.03
CA CYS A 951 -37.10 -36.66 -44.50
C CYS A 951 -38.26 -37.56 -44.96
N PRO A 952 -38.96 -37.26 -46.08
CA PRO A 952 -38.75 -36.12 -46.98
C PRO A 952 -39.18 -34.78 -46.36
N LEU A 953 -38.49 -33.69 -46.71
CA LEU A 953 -38.80 -32.35 -46.20
C LEU A 953 -40.14 -31.85 -46.78
N VAL A 954 -41.01 -31.31 -45.91
CA VAL A 954 -42.27 -30.69 -46.33
C VAL A 954 -42.06 -29.19 -46.46
N ALA A 955 -42.11 -28.67 -47.68
CA ALA A 955 -41.94 -27.24 -47.96
C ALA A 955 -42.94 -26.38 -47.18
N GLY A 956 -42.45 -25.30 -46.56
CA GLY A 956 -43.24 -24.37 -45.77
C GLY A 956 -43.56 -24.82 -44.34
N SER A 957 -43.13 -26.02 -43.93
CA SER A 957 -43.38 -26.53 -42.57
C SER A 957 -42.53 -25.81 -41.50
N THR A 958 -43.01 -25.80 -40.26
CA THR A 958 -42.24 -25.39 -39.08
C THR A 958 -41.80 -26.63 -38.30
N VAL A 959 -40.50 -26.78 -38.07
CA VAL A 959 -39.88 -27.97 -37.46
C VAL A 959 -38.93 -27.56 -36.34
N ARG A 960 -38.60 -28.51 -35.45
CA ARG A 960 -37.54 -28.28 -34.46
C ARG A 960 -36.16 -28.23 -35.15
N PRO A 961 -35.29 -27.27 -34.77
CA PRO A 961 -33.92 -27.20 -35.27
C PRO A 961 -33.07 -28.38 -34.78
N PHE A 962 -31.91 -28.59 -35.41
CA PHE A 962 -30.96 -29.63 -35.01
C PHE A 962 -30.39 -29.40 -33.59
N ASN A 963 -30.03 -28.16 -33.25
CA ASN A 963 -29.76 -27.71 -31.89
C ASN A 963 -30.80 -26.69 -31.45
N SER A 964 -31.13 -26.67 -30.15
CA SER A 964 -32.14 -25.79 -29.58
C SER A 964 -31.78 -24.32 -29.79
N LEU A 965 -32.71 -23.54 -30.33
CA LEU A 965 -32.61 -22.07 -30.39
C LEU A 965 -32.57 -21.44 -28.99
N GLY A 966 -33.02 -22.17 -27.97
CA GLY A 966 -32.87 -21.88 -26.54
C GLY A 966 -31.46 -21.48 -26.10
N GLU A 967 -30.43 -22.01 -26.75
CA GLU A 967 -29.01 -21.71 -26.44
C GLU A 967 -28.63 -20.25 -26.78
N LEU A 968 -29.40 -19.60 -27.66
CA LEU A 968 -29.21 -18.20 -28.05
C LEU A 968 -29.97 -17.21 -27.15
N LEU A 969 -30.81 -17.68 -26.22
CA LEU A 969 -31.64 -16.85 -25.34
C LEU A 969 -30.84 -16.23 -24.19
N ASN A 970 -31.51 -15.37 -23.42
CA ASN A 970 -30.92 -14.62 -22.30
C ASN A 970 -29.66 -13.84 -22.69
N SER A 971 -29.52 -13.48 -23.96
CA SER A 971 -28.46 -12.61 -24.49
C SER A 971 -29.08 -11.30 -24.98
N PRO A 972 -28.34 -10.18 -25.03
CA PRO A 972 -28.84 -8.96 -25.67
C PRO A 972 -29.31 -9.27 -27.10
N ALA A 973 -30.52 -8.84 -27.46
CA ALA A 973 -31.01 -9.02 -28.82
C ALA A 973 -30.29 -8.09 -29.81
N ASN A 974 -29.74 -6.97 -29.33
CA ASN A 974 -29.08 -5.93 -30.11
C ASN A 974 -27.80 -6.42 -30.79
N GLY A 975 -27.67 -6.14 -32.09
CA GLY A 975 -26.50 -6.46 -32.90
C GLY A 975 -26.81 -7.38 -34.08
N ASN A 976 -25.76 -7.98 -34.64
CA ASN A 976 -25.83 -8.77 -35.86
C ASN A 976 -26.17 -10.24 -35.57
N TRP A 977 -27.28 -10.71 -36.13
CA TRP A 977 -27.65 -12.12 -36.19
C TRP A 977 -27.23 -12.69 -37.54
N THR A 978 -26.32 -13.65 -37.51
CA THR A 978 -25.66 -14.15 -38.72
C THR A 978 -26.11 -15.57 -39.03
N LEU A 979 -26.82 -15.75 -40.14
CA LEU A 979 -27.11 -17.05 -40.72
C LEU A 979 -25.93 -17.48 -41.58
N THR A 980 -25.29 -18.60 -41.26
CA THR A 980 -24.17 -19.17 -42.01
C THR A 980 -24.60 -20.46 -42.66
N ILE A 981 -24.38 -20.57 -43.97
CA ILE A 981 -24.63 -21.78 -44.76
C ILE A 981 -23.29 -22.24 -45.32
N THR A 982 -22.92 -23.49 -45.02
CA THR A 982 -21.73 -24.13 -45.59
C THR A 982 -22.15 -25.29 -46.46
N ASP A 983 -21.77 -25.23 -47.72
CA ASP A 983 -21.81 -26.35 -48.65
C ASP A 983 -20.49 -27.12 -48.58
N ASN A 984 -20.61 -28.38 -48.17
CA ASN A 984 -19.48 -29.23 -47.84
C ASN A 984 -19.12 -30.20 -48.98
N THR A 985 -19.83 -30.16 -50.10
CA THR A 985 -19.55 -31.03 -51.25
C THR A 985 -19.29 -30.18 -52.49
N PRO A 986 -18.07 -30.19 -53.06
CA PRO A 986 -17.79 -29.44 -54.27
C PRO A 986 -18.54 -30.00 -55.49
N GLY A 987 -18.98 -29.12 -56.40
CA GLY A 987 -19.40 -29.51 -57.76
C GLY A 987 -20.85 -29.17 -58.12
N ASN A 988 -21.66 -28.72 -57.17
CA ASN A 988 -22.96 -28.12 -57.41
C ASN A 988 -23.10 -26.85 -56.56
N GLY A 989 -24.01 -25.94 -56.96
CA GLY A 989 -24.20 -24.67 -56.27
C GLY A 989 -25.68 -24.40 -56.05
N GLY A 990 -25.97 -23.29 -55.37
CA GLY A 990 -27.33 -22.96 -54.98
C GLY A 990 -27.52 -21.48 -54.70
N THR A 991 -28.64 -21.13 -54.10
CA THR A 991 -28.93 -19.74 -53.73
C THR A 991 -29.79 -19.70 -52.48
N LEU A 992 -29.34 -18.99 -51.45
CA LEU A 992 -30.19 -18.54 -50.35
C LEU A 992 -31.13 -17.47 -50.88
N THR A 993 -32.42 -17.75 -50.99
CA THR A 993 -33.40 -16.84 -51.59
C THR A 993 -34.11 -15.96 -50.57
N GLY A 994 -34.19 -16.39 -49.31
CA GLY A 994 -34.85 -15.62 -48.25
C GLY A 994 -34.80 -16.29 -46.90
N TRP A 995 -34.86 -15.48 -45.83
CA TRP A 995 -35.15 -15.92 -44.47
C TRP A 995 -35.57 -14.71 -43.63
N SER A 996 -36.18 -14.97 -42.48
CA SER A 996 -36.55 -13.95 -41.51
C SER A 996 -36.22 -14.43 -40.09
N LEU A 997 -35.85 -13.50 -39.23
CA LEU A 997 -35.63 -13.73 -37.80
C LEU A 997 -36.82 -13.17 -37.03
N GLU A 998 -37.55 -14.03 -36.33
CA GLU A 998 -38.48 -13.57 -35.28
C GLU A 998 -37.76 -13.63 -33.93
N VAL A 999 -37.54 -12.45 -33.35
CA VAL A 999 -36.94 -12.29 -32.03
C VAL A 999 -37.99 -11.75 -31.07
N CYS A 1000 -38.26 -12.52 -30.02
CA CYS A 1000 -39.02 -12.07 -28.88
C CYS A 1000 -38.07 -11.52 -27.83
N THR A 1001 -38.39 -10.36 -27.28
CA THR A 1001 -37.67 -9.75 -26.17
C THR A 1001 -38.57 -9.63 -24.95
N SER A 1002 -37.98 -9.68 -23.76
CA SER A 1002 -38.69 -9.43 -22.50
C SER A 1002 -38.23 -8.12 -21.85
N ASP A 1003 -39.19 -7.35 -21.33
CA ASP A 1003 -38.91 -6.15 -20.53
C ASP A 1003 -38.58 -6.56 -19.08
N GLU A 1004 -37.29 -6.61 -18.75
CA GLU A 1004 -36.77 -7.05 -17.45
C GLU A 1004 -35.88 -5.97 -16.81
N LEU A 1005 -36.11 -5.69 -15.52
CA LEU A 1005 -35.27 -4.78 -14.74
C LEU A 1005 -33.89 -5.41 -14.47
N PRO A 1006 -32.79 -4.64 -14.42
CA PRO A 1006 -31.49 -5.18 -14.09
C PRO A 1006 -31.43 -5.60 -12.61
N LEU A 1007 -30.48 -6.49 -12.27
CA LEU A 1007 -30.26 -6.90 -10.87
C LEU A 1007 -29.58 -5.77 -10.08
N ALA A 1008 -29.96 -5.62 -8.81
CA ALA A 1008 -29.36 -4.60 -7.95
C ALA A 1008 -27.89 -4.93 -7.61
N PRO A 1009 -26.98 -3.93 -7.64
CA PRO A 1009 -25.63 -4.12 -7.13
C PRO A 1009 -25.64 -4.36 -5.62
N THR A 1010 -24.63 -5.07 -5.10
CA THR A 1010 -24.53 -5.41 -3.68
C THR A 1010 -23.18 -5.00 -3.09
N SER A 1011 -23.03 -5.11 -1.77
CA SER A 1011 -21.77 -4.87 -1.05
C SER A 1011 -21.16 -3.48 -1.30
N LEU A 1012 -22.01 -2.46 -1.50
CA LEU A 1012 -21.55 -1.09 -1.64
C LEU A 1012 -20.80 -0.69 -0.38
N THR A 1013 -19.57 -0.22 -0.56
CA THR A 1013 -18.72 0.31 0.50
C THR A 1013 -18.23 1.69 0.09
N ALA A 1014 -18.35 2.65 0.99
CA ALA A 1014 -17.71 3.96 0.87
C ALA A 1014 -16.43 3.92 1.72
N LEU A 1015 -15.28 4.20 1.12
CA LEU A 1015 -13.98 4.21 1.80
C LEU A 1015 -13.77 5.52 2.56
N SER A 1016 -12.89 5.50 3.56
CA SER A 1016 -12.52 6.70 4.31
C SER A 1016 -12.13 7.86 3.37
N PRO A 1017 -12.64 9.08 3.63
CA PRO A 1017 -12.42 10.23 2.77
C PRO A 1017 -10.95 10.68 2.79
N VAL A 1018 -10.37 10.99 1.63
CA VAL A 1018 -9.10 11.75 1.58
C VAL A 1018 -9.41 13.22 1.39
N ALA A 1019 -9.09 14.04 2.38
CA ALA A 1019 -9.25 15.48 2.31
C ALA A 1019 -8.29 16.08 1.26
N THR A 1020 -8.80 17.02 0.47
CA THR A 1020 -8.04 17.89 -0.43
C THR A 1020 -8.14 19.34 0.06
N ALA A 1021 -7.41 20.27 -0.58
CA ALA A 1021 -7.52 21.70 -0.26
C ALA A 1021 -8.95 22.27 -0.43
N THR A 1022 -9.80 21.53 -1.14
CA THR A 1022 -11.04 22.03 -1.71
C THR A 1022 -12.28 21.23 -1.39
N GLY A 1023 -12.09 20.05 -0.78
CA GLY A 1023 -13.11 19.04 -0.61
C GLY A 1023 -12.52 17.76 -0.03
N ALA A 1024 -13.18 16.63 -0.26
CA ALA A 1024 -12.66 15.30 0.03
C ALA A 1024 -13.12 14.32 -1.07
N ASP A 1025 -12.27 13.35 -1.36
CA ASP A 1025 -12.56 12.28 -2.31
C ASP A 1025 -12.98 11.02 -1.54
N ILE A 1026 -14.20 10.55 -1.79
CA ILE A 1026 -14.79 9.32 -1.24
C ILE A 1026 -14.90 8.30 -2.36
N ASP A 1027 -14.08 7.25 -2.27
CA ASP A 1027 -14.13 6.14 -3.22
C ASP A 1027 -15.25 5.17 -2.81
N LEU A 1028 -16.10 4.83 -3.77
CA LEU A 1028 -17.18 3.86 -3.67
C LEU A 1028 -16.79 2.61 -4.44
N LEU A 1029 -17.06 1.46 -3.84
CA LEU A 1029 -16.84 0.14 -4.44
C LEU A 1029 -18.10 -0.70 -4.24
N TRP A 1030 -18.55 -1.42 -5.29
CA TRP A 1030 -19.68 -2.35 -5.20
C TRP A 1030 -19.45 -3.60 -6.05
N LEU A 1031 -20.26 -4.63 -5.80
CA LEU A 1031 -20.33 -5.82 -6.64
C LEU A 1031 -21.38 -5.65 -7.74
N ASP A 1032 -20.97 -5.89 -8.97
CA ASP A 1032 -21.86 -6.00 -10.13
C ASP A 1032 -22.56 -7.37 -10.12
N ASN A 1033 -23.89 -7.37 -10.04
CA ASN A 1033 -24.71 -8.57 -10.19
C ASN A 1033 -25.53 -8.57 -11.48
N ALA A 1034 -25.54 -7.46 -12.22
CA ALA A 1034 -26.33 -7.32 -13.43
C ALA A 1034 -25.55 -7.85 -14.63
N THR A 1035 -26.30 -8.22 -15.67
CA THR A 1035 -25.71 -8.67 -16.94
C THR A 1035 -26.42 -8.05 -18.14
N ASN A 1036 -27.44 -7.24 -17.88
CA ASN A 1036 -28.37 -6.58 -18.81
C ASN A 1036 -28.50 -5.09 -18.51
N GLU A 1037 -27.61 -4.56 -17.68
CA GLU A 1037 -27.51 -3.15 -17.38
C GLU A 1037 -26.84 -2.41 -18.53
N THR A 1038 -27.29 -1.18 -18.74
CA THR A 1038 -26.66 -0.21 -19.65
C THR A 1038 -25.76 0.76 -18.87
N GLY A 1039 -25.86 0.75 -17.53
CA GLY A 1039 -25.06 1.56 -16.63
C GLY A 1039 -25.54 1.47 -15.18
N TYR A 1040 -24.87 2.22 -14.31
CA TYR A 1040 -25.21 2.35 -12.91
C TYR A 1040 -25.47 3.80 -12.55
N GLU A 1041 -26.52 4.06 -11.77
CA GLU A 1041 -26.78 5.36 -11.16
C GLU A 1041 -26.28 5.36 -9.72
N ILE A 1042 -25.45 6.35 -9.40
CA ILE A 1042 -24.92 6.57 -8.05
C ILE A 1042 -25.70 7.73 -7.45
N GLU A 1043 -26.31 7.49 -6.30
CA GLU A 1043 -26.99 8.52 -5.52
C GLU A 1043 -26.30 8.77 -4.18
N ARG A 1044 -26.36 10.03 -3.75
CA ARG A 1044 -25.83 10.52 -2.48
C ARG A 1044 -26.89 11.29 -1.70
N ALA A 1045 -26.93 11.06 -0.40
CA ALA A 1045 -27.69 11.80 0.59
C ALA A 1045 -26.76 12.42 1.64
N LEU A 1046 -27.21 13.50 2.28
CA LEU A 1046 -26.56 14.08 3.46
C LEU A 1046 -27.24 13.53 4.73
N GLY A 1047 -26.52 12.72 5.49
CA GLY A 1047 -27.01 11.98 6.65
C GLY A 1047 -27.74 10.69 6.28
N THR A 1048 -27.90 9.80 7.25
CA THR A 1048 -28.58 8.51 7.06
C THR A 1048 -30.07 8.63 6.69
N ALA A 1049 -30.70 9.75 7.03
CA ALA A 1049 -32.10 10.05 6.72
C ALA A 1049 -32.26 11.17 5.66
N GLY A 1050 -31.17 11.55 4.99
CA GLY A 1050 -31.20 12.61 3.98
C GLY A 1050 -31.91 12.20 2.68
N THR A 1051 -32.34 13.19 1.91
CA THR A 1051 -32.86 12.96 0.55
C THR A 1051 -31.73 12.59 -0.40
N TYR A 1052 -31.85 11.44 -1.06
CA TYR A 1052 -30.90 11.00 -2.07
C TYR A 1052 -31.03 11.80 -3.36
N THR A 1053 -29.89 12.15 -3.94
CA THR A 1053 -29.76 12.84 -5.23
C THR A 1053 -28.75 12.12 -6.10
N ARG A 1054 -29.03 11.97 -7.40
CA ARG A 1054 -28.09 11.33 -8.34
C ARG A 1054 -26.86 12.21 -8.55
N ILE A 1055 -25.68 11.67 -8.28
CA ILE A 1055 -24.40 12.38 -8.43
C ILE A 1055 -23.61 11.92 -9.66
N GLY A 1056 -23.96 10.78 -10.25
CA GLY A 1056 -23.30 10.28 -11.44
C GLY A 1056 -23.99 9.08 -12.04
N THR A 1057 -23.64 8.80 -13.30
CA THR A 1057 -23.96 7.56 -14.00
C THR A 1057 -22.68 7.03 -14.63
N VAL A 1058 -22.40 5.75 -14.44
CA VAL A 1058 -21.24 5.06 -15.04
C VAL A 1058 -21.71 3.98 -16.01
N ALA A 1059 -20.84 3.56 -16.93
CA ALA A 1059 -21.16 2.55 -17.93
C ALA A 1059 -21.38 1.15 -17.30
N ALA A 1060 -21.99 0.25 -18.05
CA ALA A 1060 -22.14 -1.17 -17.69
C ALA A 1060 -20.80 -1.82 -17.28
N GLY A 1061 -20.83 -2.79 -16.38
CA GLY A 1061 -19.63 -3.44 -15.83
C GLY A 1061 -18.77 -2.58 -14.88
N THR A 1062 -19.12 -1.31 -14.63
CA THR A 1062 -18.35 -0.46 -13.69
C THR A 1062 -18.69 -0.81 -12.25
N THR A 1063 -17.67 -1.04 -11.42
CA THR A 1063 -17.79 -1.43 -9.99
C THR A 1063 -17.21 -0.42 -9.01
N PHE A 1064 -16.79 0.75 -9.50
CA PHE A 1064 -16.18 1.80 -8.67
C PHE A 1064 -16.65 3.20 -9.09
N PHE A 1065 -16.65 4.14 -8.16
CA PHE A 1065 -16.90 5.56 -8.41
C PHE A 1065 -16.24 6.42 -7.33
N THR A 1066 -15.55 7.49 -7.72
CA THR A 1066 -15.01 8.47 -6.75
C THR A 1066 -15.92 9.68 -6.69
N ASP A 1067 -16.57 9.89 -5.54
CA ASP A 1067 -17.31 11.11 -5.27
C ASP A 1067 -16.38 12.20 -4.71
N LYS A 1068 -16.52 13.43 -5.23
CA LYS A 1068 -15.75 14.60 -4.80
C LYS A 1068 -16.66 15.54 -4.03
N VAL A 1069 -16.65 15.46 -2.72
CA VAL A 1069 -17.48 16.29 -1.83
C VAL A 1069 -16.76 17.58 -1.45
N THR A 1070 -17.48 18.69 -1.32
CA THR A 1070 -16.87 20.01 -1.01
C THR A 1070 -17.31 20.59 0.33
N THR A 1071 -18.06 19.83 1.13
CA THR A 1071 -18.62 20.28 2.42
C THR A 1071 -18.48 19.18 3.48
N ASN A 1072 -18.37 19.58 4.75
CA ASN A 1072 -18.47 18.63 5.85
C ASN A 1072 -19.88 18.04 5.95
N GLY A 1073 -19.96 16.81 6.43
CA GLY A 1073 -21.20 16.08 6.62
C GLY A 1073 -21.00 14.58 6.53
N GLN A 1074 -22.03 13.84 6.96
CA GLN A 1074 -22.11 12.41 6.69
C GLN A 1074 -22.71 12.23 5.31
N PHE A 1075 -21.98 11.62 4.38
CA PHE A 1075 -22.46 11.31 3.04
C PHE A 1075 -22.82 9.84 2.96
N CYS A 1076 -24.06 9.56 2.61
CA CYS A 1076 -24.57 8.21 2.44
C CYS A 1076 -24.85 7.96 0.97
N TYR A 1077 -24.46 6.78 0.49
CA TYR A 1077 -24.50 6.39 -0.91
C TYR A 1077 -25.36 5.16 -1.10
N ARG A 1078 -25.98 5.08 -2.27
CA ARG A 1078 -26.62 3.88 -2.80
C ARG A 1078 -26.44 3.85 -4.31
N VAL A 1079 -26.35 2.66 -4.87
CA VAL A 1079 -26.16 2.46 -6.31
C VAL A 1079 -27.27 1.57 -6.84
N ARG A 1080 -27.75 1.81 -8.05
CA ARG A 1080 -28.68 0.91 -8.75
C ARG A 1080 -28.26 0.73 -10.20
N ALA A 1081 -28.55 -0.44 -10.77
CA ALA A 1081 -28.35 -0.70 -12.18
C ALA A 1081 -29.52 -0.11 -12.99
N ILE A 1082 -29.29 0.28 -14.24
CA ILE A 1082 -30.32 0.83 -15.14
C ILE A 1082 -30.28 0.20 -16.54
N ASN A 1083 -31.46 0.04 -17.16
CA ASN A 1083 -31.61 -0.30 -18.57
C ASN A 1083 -32.86 0.38 -19.16
N THR A 1084 -33.26 -0.03 -20.37
CA THR A 1084 -34.45 0.49 -21.07
C THR A 1084 -35.79 0.12 -20.41
N ALA A 1085 -35.84 -0.96 -19.63
CA ALA A 1085 -37.01 -1.40 -18.88
C ALA A 1085 -37.24 -0.57 -17.60
N GLY A 1086 -36.16 -0.06 -17.03
CA GLY A 1086 -36.17 0.74 -15.81
C GLY A 1086 -34.92 0.54 -14.96
N ALA A 1087 -35.02 0.91 -13.69
CA ALA A 1087 -33.94 0.78 -12.72
C ALA A 1087 -34.17 -0.40 -11.78
N SER A 1088 -33.09 -1.04 -11.33
CA SER A 1088 -33.14 -2.04 -10.27
C SER A 1088 -33.54 -1.41 -8.92
N ASP A 1089 -33.78 -2.26 -7.93
CA ASP A 1089 -33.68 -1.83 -6.53
C ASP A 1089 -32.27 -1.28 -6.23
N TYR A 1090 -32.14 -0.51 -5.15
CA TYR A 1090 -30.86 0.02 -4.71
C TYR A 1090 -30.02 -1.03 -3.97
N SER A 1091 -28.71 -0.85 -4.02
CA SER A 1091 -27.76 -1.53 -3.13
C SER A 1091 -28.03 -1.24 -1.66
N ASN A 1092 -27.26 -1.89 -0.77
CA ASN A 1092 -27.16 -1.42 0.62
C ASN A 1092 -26.69 0.04 0.66
N GLN A 1093 -27.07 0.74 1.72
CA GLN A 1093 -26.56 2.07 2.02
C GLN A 1093 -25.14 1.98 2.60
N ALA A 1094 -24.25 2.84 2.12
CA ALA A 1094 -22.90 2.99 2.67
C ALA A 1094 -22.63 4.46 3.01
N CYS A 1095 -22.16 4.75 4.23
CA CYS A 1095 -21.97 6.12 4.68
C CYS A 1095 -20.53 6.40 5.11
N GLN A 1096 -20.06 7.62 4.84
CA GLN A 1096 -18.78 8.14 5.30
C GLN A 1096 -18.92 9.57 5.83
N THR A 1097 -18.26 9.86 6.95
CA THR A 1097 -18.30 11.19 7.57
C THR A 1097 -17.09 11.98 7.16
N VAL A 1098 -17.33 13.15 6.57
CA VAL A 1098 -16.29 14.14 6.30
C VAL A 1098 -16.42 15.27 7.31
N SER A 1099 -15.41 15.42 8.16
CA SER A 1099 -15.37 16.42 9.24
C SER A 1099 -14.24 17.44 9.07
N VAL A 1100 -13.47 17.36 7.97
CA VAL A 1100 -12.18 18.05 7.81
C VAL A 1100 -12.09 18.95 6.57
N ILE A 1101 -13.19 19.17 5.82
CA ILE A 1101 -13.26 20.18 4.75
C ILE A 1101 -13.39 21.55 5.41
N THR A 1102 -12.26 22.05 5.92
CA THR A 1102 -12.08 23.42 6.38
C THR A 1102 -11.99 24.34 5.16
N ARG A 1103 -13.13 24.63 4.52
CA ARG A 1103 -13.22 25.70 3.51
C ARG A 1103 -14.10 26.84 3.99
N ALA A 1104 -13.55 28.05 3.91
CA ALA A 1104 -14.21 29.35 3.86
C ALA A 1104 -14.37 30.21 5.14
N VAL A 1105 -14.00 29.76 6.34
CA VAL A 1105 -13.99 30.69 7.51
C VAL A 1105 -12.69 31.50 7.60
N ALA A 1106 -11.53 30.89 7.29
CA ALA A 1106 -10.23 31.58 7.42
C ALA A 1106 -10.03 32.73 6.41
N ALA A 1107 -10.54 32.60 5.18
CA ALA A 1107 -10.46 33.67 4.17
C ALA A 1107 -11.45 34.81 4.43
N ALA A 1108 -12.61 34.53 5.05
CA ALA A 1108 -13.59 35.55 5.44
C ALA A 1108 -13.11 36.41 6.62
N LEU A 1109 -12.20 35.88 7.44
CA LEU A 1109 -11.64 36.53 8.63
C LEU A 1109 -10.39 37.39 8.36
N GLN A 1110 -9.68 37.18 7.25
CA GLN A 1110 -8.50 37.99 6.93
C GLN A 1110 -8.90 39.45 6.68
N GLY A 1111 -8.37 40.38 7.48
CA GLY A 1111 -8.67 41.81 7.39
C GLY A 1111 -9.84 42.28 8.25
N ILE A 1112 -10.42 41.44 9.11
CA ILE A 1112 -11.38 41.88 10.14
C ILE A 1112 -10.62 42.13 11.45
N GLU A 1113 -10.54 43.38 11.89
CA GLU A 1113 -9.88 43.79 13.14
C GLU A 1113 -10.91 44.43 14.07
N VAL A 1114 -10.88 44.06 15.35
CA VAL A 1114 -11.67 44.75 16.39
C VAL A 1114 -10.75 45.27 17.47
N SER A 1115 -10.68 46.59 17.63
CA SER A 1115 -9.75 47.25 18.55
C SER A 1115 -10.36 48.48 19.25
N PRO A 1116 -9.94 48.82 20.48
CA PRO A 1116 -9.17 47.96 21.40
C PRO A 1116 -10.03 46.77 21.87
N ASN A 1117 -9.39 45.64 22.19
CA ASN A 1117 -10.05 44.46 22.76
C ASN A 1117 -9.02 43.72 23.65
N PRO A 1118 -9.02 43.93 24.98
CA PRO A 1118 -10.13 44.45 25.80
C PRO A 1118 -10.42 45.96 25.64
N SER A 1119 -11.65 46.40 25.94
CA SER A 1119 -12.10 47.81 25.85
C SER A 1119 -13.03 48.19 27.01
N THR A 1120 -13.16 49.50 27.32
CA THR A 1120 -14.13 50.06 28.28
C THR A 1120 -15.58 50.05 27.77
N GLY A 1121 -15.81 49.56 26.54
CA GLY A 1121 -17.12 49.44 25.92
C GLY A 1121 -17.19 49.98 24.50
N LEU A 1122 -16.17 50.73 24.04
CA LEU A 1122 -16.13 51.25 22.67
C LEU A 1122 -15.16 50.42 21.81
N PHE A 1123 -15.68 49.74 20.78
CA PHE A 1123 -14.89 48.91 19.88
C PHE A 1123 -14.90 49.52 18.47
N ARG A 1124 -13.78 49.52 17.77
CA ARG A 1124 -13.73 49.82 16.33
C ARG A 1124 -13.65 48.52 15.57
N VAL A 1125 -14.61 48.30 14.68
CA VAL A 1125 -14.67 47.15 13.78
C VAL A 1125 -14.18 47.63 12.42
N ARG A 1126 -13.07 47.06 11.97
CA ARG A 1126 -12.43 47.32 10.69
C ARG A 1126 -12.56 46.07 9.82
N ILE A 1127 -13.02 46.22 8.59
CA ILE A 1127 -13.22 45.15 7.60
C ILE A 1127 -12.49 45.55 6.32
N GLY A 1128 -11.27 45.08 6.15
CA GLY A 1128 -10.35 45.36 5.04
C GLY A 1128 -10.28 44.27 3.97
N ASN A 1129 -11.14 43.25 4.03
CA ASN A 1129 -11.19 42.17 3.05
C ASN A 1129 -11.77 42.62 1.68
N ASP A 1130 -11.72 41.74 0.69
CA ASP A 1130 -12.24 41.96 -0.67
C ASP A 1130 -13.77 41.85 -0.79
N GLN A 1131 -14.46 41.48 0.28
CA GLN A 1131 -15.92 41.29 0.30
C GLN A 1131 -16.66 42.61 0.05
N ARG A 1132 -17.81 42.55 -0.63
CA ARG A 1132 -18.69 43.67 -1.00
C ARG A 1132 -20.15 43.33 -0.69
N GLY A 1133 -20.97 44.32 -0.38
CA GLY A 1133 -22.41 44.14 -0.13
C GLY A 1133 -22.83 44.38 1.33
N PRO A 1134 -24.04 43.98 1.74
CA PRO A 1134 -24.55 44.22 3.08
C PRO A 1134 -23.76 43.42 4.13
N VAL A 1135 -23.44 44.06 5.25
CA VAL A 1135 -22.71 43.50 6.39
C VAL A 1135 -23.53 43.76 7.66
N THR A 1136 -23.95 42.71 8.35
CA THR A 1136 -24.72 42.85 9.59
C THR A 1136 -23.86 42.50 10.80
N LEU A 1137 -23.64 43.48 11.68
CA LEU A 1137 -23.03 43.31 12.99
C LEU A 1137 -24.13 42.92 13.98
N ARG A 1138 -23.99 41.81 14.68
CA ARG A 1138 -24.91 41.33 15.72
C ARG A 1138 -24.12 40.99 16.96
N VAL A 1139 -24.42 41.60 18.08
CA VAL A 1139 -23.75 41.34 19.36
C VAL A 1139 -24.65 40.50 20.22
N THR A 1140 -24.14 39.38 20.73
CA THR A 1140 -24.80 38.55 21.74
C THR A 1140 -24.04 38.60 23.06
N ASP A 1141 -24.76 38.43 24.17
CA ASP A 1141 -24.14 38.18 25.47
C ASP A 1141 -23.56 36.75 25.57
N ALA A 1142 -22.93 36.42 26.70
CA ALA A 1142 -22.31 35.13 26.94
C ALA A 1142 -23.27 33.93 26.93
N VAL A 1143 -24.59 34.16 27.04
CA VAL A 1143 -25.63 33.10 26.95
C VAL A 1143 -26.32 33.08 25.58
N GLY A 1144 -25.82 33.85 24.61
CA GLY A 1144 -26.28 33.85 23.22
C GLY A 1144 -27.51 34.73 22.96
N ARG A 1145 -27.94 35.55 23.92
CA ARG A 1145 -29.06 36.50 23.70
C ARG A 1145 -28.56 37.70 22.92
N LEU A 1146 -29.26 38.07 21.84
CA LEU A 1146 -28.95 39.26 21.04
C LEU A 1146 -29.14 40.53 21.87
N VAL A 1147 -28.07 41.32 21.99
CA VAL A 1147 -28.04 42.58 22.76
C VAL A 1147 -27.92 43.81 21.87
N GLN A 1148 -27.37 43.69 20.64
CA GLN A 1148 -27.30 44.79 19.69
C GLN A 1148 -27.19 44.27 18.25
N THR A 1149 -27.69 45.02 17.27
CA THR A 1149 -27.51 44.69 15.84
C THR A 1149 -27.42 45.94 14.99
N GLN A 1150 -26.65 45.91 13.91
CA GLN A 1150 -26.47 47.02 12.96
C GLN A 1150 -26.16 46.46 11.57
N THR A 1151 -26.84 46.94 10.52
CA THR A 1151 -26.52 46.56 9.13
C THR A 1151 -25.86 47.72 8.41
N LEU A 1152 -24.77 47.44 7.70
CA LEU A 1152 -23.95 48.37 6.94
C LEU A 1152 -23.79 47.84 5.51
N THR A 1153 -23.27 48.66 4.58
CA THR A 1153 -22.93 48.20 3.23
C THR A 1153 -21.46 48.48 2.96
N LYS A 1154 -20.70 47.45 2.59
CA LYS A 1154 -19.27 47.54 2.28
C LYS A 1154 -19.06 47.67 0.78
N GLY A 1155 -18.43 48.78 0.37
CA GLY A 1155 -18.01 49.05 -1.01
C GLY A 1155 -16.59 48.56 -1.30
N ALA A 1156 -15.97 49.13 -2.35
CA ALA A 1156 -14.60 48.80 -2.78
C ALA A 1156 -13.52 49.10 -1.73
N ALA A 1157 -13.76 50.13 -0.91
CA ALA A 1157 -12.88 50.53 0.17
C ALA A 1157 -13.09 49.66 1.43
N GLU A 1158 -12.13 49.77 2.34
CA GLU A 1158 -12.24 49.24 3.69
C GLU A 1158 -13.44 49.85 4.44
N LEU A 1159 -14.16 49.03 5.21
CA LEU A 1159 -15.24 49.49 6.08
C LEU A 1159 -14.73 49.61 7.52
N GLN A 1160 -14.77 50.81 8.09
CA GLN A 1160 -14.53 51.04 9.50
C GLN A 1160 -15.80 51.57 10.17
N THR A 1161 -16.21 50.98 11.29
CA THR A 1161 -17.35 51.43 12.08
C THR A 1161 -17.06 51.30 13.58
N SER A 1162 -17.73 52.10 14.40
CA SER A 1162 -17.67 51.99 15.86
C SER A 1162 -18.86 51.19 16.38
N LEU A 1163 -18.59 50.24 17.26
CA LEU A 1163 -19.55 49.47 18.03
C LEU A 1163 -19.47 49.91 19.50
N ASP A 1164 -20.50 50.62 19.96
CA ASP A 1164 -20.61 51.11 21.33
C ASP A 1164 -21.44 50.14 22.19
N LEU A 1165 -20.74 49.42 23.05
CA LEU A 1165 -21.26 48.53 24.09
C LEU A 1165 -21.20 49.16 25.49
N SER A 1166 -20.81 50.44 25.62
CA SER A 1166 -20.74 51.14 26.91
C SER A 1166 -22.01 51.05 27.78
N PRO A 1167 -23.25 50.98 27.22
CA PRO A 1167 -24.47 50.84 28.02
C PRO A 1167 -24.67 49.44 28.63
N LEU A 1168 -23.89 48.44 28.20
CA LEU A 1168 -24.00 47.06 28.67
C LEU A 1168 -23.10 46.80 29.88
N GLY A 1169 -23.38 45.76 30.68
CA GLY A 1169 -22.53 45.37 31.82
C GLY A 1169 -21.08 45.03 31.43
N THR A 1170 -20.18 44.96 32.41
CA THR A 1170 -18.85 44.39 32.17
C THR A 1170 -18.98 42.88 31.94
N GLY A 1171 -18.25 42.35 30.97
CA GLY A 1171 -18.43 40.95 30.58
C GLY A 1171 -17.93 40.60 29.19
N ILE A 1172 -18.18 39.35 28.81
CA ILE A 1172 -17.82 38.79 27.50
C ILE A 1172 -19.04 38.88 26.60
N TYR A 1173 -18.83 39.49 25.43
CA TYR A 1173 -19.82 39.56 24.35
C TYR A 1173 -19.26 38.89 23.10
N GLN A 1174 -20.13 38.49 22.18
CA GLN A 1174 -19.75 37.93 20.89
C GLN A 1174 -20.30 38.82 19.79
N LEU A 1175 -19.43 39.36 18.94
CA LEU A 1175 -19.80 40.09 17.73
C LEU A 1175 -19.85 39.12 16.55
N HIS A 1176 -21.05 38.82 16.08
CA HIS A 1176 -21.34 38.12 14.85
C HIS A 1176 -21.37 39.13 13.70
N LEU A 1177 -20.68 38.83 12.61
CA LEU A 1177 -20.56 39.63 11.39
C LEU A 1177 -21.13 38.79 10.25
N ASP A 1178 -22.40 39.01 9.91
CA ASP A 1178 -23.05 38.34 8.79
C ASP A 1178 -22.69 39.08 7.49
N LEU A 1179 -21.86 38.45 6.66
CA LEU A 1179 -21.45 38.91 5.33
C LEU A 1179 -22.21 38.11 4.25
N PRO A 1180 -22.28 38.58 2.99
CA PRO A 1180 -23.01 37.88 1.93
C PRO A 1180 -22.51 36.46 1.64
N ASN A 1181 -21.24 36.18 1.98
CA ASN A 1181 -20.55 34.91 1.72
C ASN A 1181 -20.24 34.11 3.02
N GLY A 1182 -20.80 34.50 4.17
CA GLY A 1182 -20.64 33.77 5.44
C GLY A 1182 -20.73 34.63 6.70
N THR A 1183 -20.79 34.00 7.87
CA THR A 1183 -20.81 34.68 9.18
C THR A 1183 -19.47 34.50 9.90
N SER A 1184 -18.93 35.57 10.47
CA SER A 1184 -17.74 35.58 11.34
C SER A 1184 -18.14 35.90 12.79
N VAL A 1185 -17.44 35.35 13.78
CA VAL A 1185 -17.68 35.67 15.21
C VAL A 1185 -16.39 36.12 15.89
N VAL A 1186 -16.40 37.32 16.48
CA VAL A 1186 -15.29 37.90 17.23
C VAL A 1186 -15.70 38.04 18.69
N ARG A 1187 -14.89 37.51 19.61
CA ARG A 1187 -15.11 37.69 21.05
C ARG A 1187 -14.73 39.12 21.45
N LEU A 1188 -15.61 39.82 22.14
CA LEU A 1188 -15.39 41.16 22.68
C LEU A 1188 -15.27 41.08 24.20
N LEU A 1189 -14.19 41.63 24.77
CA LEU A 1189 -14.01 41.75 26.21
C LEU A 1189 -14.25 43.20 26.65
N LYS A 1190 -15.37 43.45 27.33
CA LYS A 1190 -15.69 44.73 27.94
C LYS A 1190 -15.26 44.72 29.41
N GLN A 1191 -14.27 45.53 29.75
CA GLN A 1191 -13.72 45.69 31.10
C GLN A 1191 -14.31 46.90 31.82
#